data_AF-A0A9Q3VKY1-F1
#
_entry.id   AF-A0A9Q3VKY1-F1
#
_cell.length_a   1.000
_cell.length_b   1.000
_cell.length_c   1.000
_cell.angle_alpha   90.00
_cell.angle_beta   90.00
_cell.angle_gamma   90.00
#
_symmetry.space_group_name_H-M   'P 1'
#
loop_
_entity.id
_entity.type
_entity.pdbx_description
1 polymer ?
#
loop_
_entity_poly.entity_id
_entity_poly.type
_entity_poly.pdbx_seq_one_letter_code
_entity_poly.pdbx_strand_id
1 'polypeptide(L)'
;MRSVWDDFNGAHRELIKKEVAVARARQAEVVAYWNRHKVTVMGRWRSRIGGRGEMTVADIPEVAAQWHRDNVVRPENVLATTQRRGEASPFRWQCPLGFGHEPWPAWPKDRIRKGSGCPECRRLIRLADLPALAAQYRGERPTSDITHASHESVPWICRTWAVDPNTGVWWPVEHRFEAVVKERALQGNGCLVCAGYVIDDTNSLFTWFPEIADELDAPDLDPRRLPTSQHNVSQKHAAAAGNRGVYATLSWRCRHGHGWEATVLNRVQGTGCRKCSTSGISKEQVRLVAELAGLIDLVPPESQDPRLPDGAPDFASHRLTVPPEHKPARWRYKDVEVDAVFHLPHGVRVGLEYDGAFHHSTRQRDRRQYENDKSRVLVAAGLLDLLIHVRIGDLPEMDSPHALVVAVPERATAYQQASAVASALAMRFPEAVPGLDAYLTGGTARHQAAADAYIAAVWGEVRPPRRKPKKAGPPTPRRLSPTAPHADSLLSPVSEPYRNPESPDQIVRDYQCGCGNPEIFTAVQSQVTSGNTRSCGCLATQARRRQRSAVSGPETHAVRAWAQQRGIPTGRSGRVPDRVTASYRLDQARRNDLLGPDGLLDEGRVREWAVSVGRQLGARGRVTGELWLDYSTKPEPLVGR
;
A
#
# COMPACT_ATOMS: atom_id res chain seq x y z
N MET A 1 15.64 -12.68 -4.04
CA MET A 1 16.84 -11.94 -4.48
C MET A 1 16.63 -10.43 -4.40
N ARG A 2 15.60 -9.82 -5.02
CA ARG A 2 15.23 -8.40 -4.77
C ARG A 2 15.06 -8.06 -3.27
N SER A 3 14.37 -8.93 -2.51
CA SER A 3 14.23 -8.76 -1.05
C SER A 3 15.59 -8.78 -0.32
N VAL A 4 16.45 -9.73 -0.66
CA VAL A 4 17.82 -9.85 -0.10
C VAL A 4 18.65 -8.60 -0.39
N TRP A 5 18.39 -7.93 -1.52
CA TRP A 5 19.06 -6.69 -1.90
C TRP A 5 18.47 -5.45 -1.23
N ASP A 6 17.14 -5.36 -1.12
CA ASP A 6 16.48 -4.34 -0.31
C ASP A 6 16.94 -4.45 1.15
N ASP A 7 17.15 -5.68 1.64
CA ASP A 7 17.69 -5.98 2.97
C ASP A 7 19.17 -5.60 3.07
N PHE A 8 20.00 -5.87 2.06
CA PHE A 8 21.42 -5.50 2.07
C PHE A 8 21.64 -3.97 2.01
N ASN A 9 20.98 -3.29 1.07
CA ASN A 9 21.03 -1.83 0.98
C ASN A 9 20.30 -1.15 2.14
N GLY A 10 19.27 -1.79 2.69
CA GLY A 10 18.63 -1.41 3.93
C GLY A 10 19.62 -1.48 5.08
N ALA A 11 20.30 -2.62 5.27
CA ALA A 11 21.29 -2.83 6.32
C ALA A 11 22.45 -1.83 6.23
N HIS A 12 22.95 -1.54 5.03
CA HIS A 12 24.02 -0.56 4.83
C HIS A 12 23.56 0.87 5.18
N ARG A 13 22.33 1.26 4.81
CA ARG A 13 21.74 2.55 5.21
C ARG A 13 21.53 2.64 6.72
N GLU A 14 21.05 1.56 7.34
CA GLU A 14 20.87 1.50 8.80
C GLU A 14 22.21 1.52 9.55
N LEU A 15 23.27 0.93 8.99
CA LEU A 15 24.62 1.04 9.54
C LEU A 15 25.10 2.49 9.54
N ILE A 16 24.99 3.21 8.43
CA ILE A 16 25.37 4.63 8.35
C ILE A 16 24.59 5.45 9.38
N LYS A 17 23.27 5.22 9.51
CA LYS A 17 22.46 5.92 10.53
C LYS A 17 22.95 5.66 11.94
N LYS A 18 23.34 4.41 12.26
CA LYS A 18 23.90 4.05 13.56
C LYS A 18 25.24 4.75 13.81
N GLU A 19 26.15 4.73 12.84
CA GLU A 19 27.44 5.44 12.93
C GLU A 19 27.23 6.94 13.17
N VAL A 20 26.33 7.57 12.42
CA VAL A 20 25.98 8.99 12.59
C VAL A 20 25.37 9.26 13.97
N ALA A 21 24.51 8.37 14.48
CA ALA A 21 23.92 8.53 15.81
C ALA A 21 25.00 8.45 16.91
N VAL A 22 25.92 7.50 16.83
CA VAL A 22 27.05 7.36 17.76
C VAL A 22 27.95 8.60 17.70
N ALA A 23 28.32 9.06 16.50
CA ALA A 23 29.14 10.25 16.33
C ALA A 23 28.45 11.51 16.89
N ARG A 24 27.13 11.66 16.69
CA ARG A 24 26.34 12.77 17.26
C ARG A 24 26.24 12.70 18.78
N ALA A 25 26.15 11.51 19.37
CA ALA A 25 26.19 11.35 20.82
C ALA A 25 27.53 11.85 21.40
N ARG A 26 28.66 11.44 20.82
CA ARG A 26 30.00 11.95 21.18
C ARG A 26 30.09 13.47 21.04
N GLN A 27 29.58 14.04 19.96
CA GLN A 27 29.54 15.49 19.76
C GLN A 27 28.66 16.19 20.80
N ALA A 28 27.54 15.59 21.21
CA ALA A 28 26.64 16.14 22.21
C ALA A 28 27.30 16.18 23.61
N GLU A 29 28.08 15.17 23.98
CA GLU A 29 28.87 15.16 25.21
C GLU A 29 29.90 16.30 25.24
N VAL A 30 30.61 16.50 24.13
CA VAL A 30 31.57 17.60 23.97
C VAL A 30 30.89 18.97 24.03
N VAL A 31 29.72 19.11 23.40
CA VAL A 31 28.90 20.33 23.51
C VAL A 31 28.43 20.55 24.95
N ALA A 32 28.00 19.50 25.65
CA ALA A 32 27.58 19.58 27.04
C ALA A 32 28.72 20.02 27.97
N TYR A 33 29.94 19.51 27.74
CA TYR A 33 31.14 19.99 28.42
C TYR A 33 31.34 21.50 28.22
N TRP A 34 31.33 21.98 26.97
CA TRP A 34 31.52 23.40 26.67
C TRP A 34 30.39 24.29 27.22
N ASN A 35 29.16 23.77 27.26
CA ASN A 35 28.02 24.47 27.87
C ASN A 35 28.19 24.61 29.39
N ARG A 36 28.58 23.52 30.10
CA ARG A 36 28.89 23.59 31.54
C ARG A 36 30.05 24.55 31.80
N HIS A 37 31.13 24.42 31.03
CA HIS A 37 32.29 25.31 31.11
C HIS A 37 31.88 26.78 30.95
N LYS A 38 31.06 27.10 29.94
CA LYS A 38 30.53 28.44 29.72
C LYS A 38 29.72 28.96 30.92
N VAL A 39 28.83 28.15 31.49
CA VAL A 39 28.03 28.54 32.66
C VAL A 39 28.93 28.87 33.85
N THR A 40 29.91 28.01 34.14
CA THR A 40 30.87 28.23 35.23
C THR A 40 31.67 29.51 35.04
N VAL A 41 32.25 29.71 33.86
CA VAL A 41 33.06 30.89 33.53
C VAL A 41 32.23 32.17 33.61
N MET A 42 31.03 32.17 33.05
CA MET A 42 30.12 33.33 33.13
C MET A 42 29.63 33.60 34.55
N GLY A 43 29.41 32.55 35.36
CA GLY A 43 29.07 32.66 36.78
C GLY A 43 30.15 33.39 37.55
N ARG A 44 31.40 32.92 37.45
CA ARG A 44 32.57 33.57 38.07
C ARG A 44 32.73 35.02 37.62
N TRP A 45 32.56 35.28 36.33
CA TRP A 45 32.63 36.63 35.80
C TRP A 45 31.56 37.55 36.41
N ARG A 46 30.34 37.05 36.66
CA ARG A 46 29.25 37.83 37.25
C ARG A 46 29.45 38.08 38.74
N SER A 47 29.95 37.10 39.49
CA SER A 47 30.14 37.15 40.95
C SER A 47 31.46 37.77 41.40
N ARG A 48 32.19 38.45 40.51
CA ARG A 48 33.46 39.10 40.82
C ARG A 48 33.29 40.23 41.83
N ILE A 49 34.20 40.31 42.81
CA ILE A 49 34.13 41.27 43.93
C ILE A 49 34.90 42.58 43.62
N GLY A 50 35.69 42.62 42.53
CA GLY A 50 36.44 43.80 42.06
C GLY A 50 35.83 44.55 40.86
N GLY A 51 36.42 45.71 40.53
CA GLY A 51 36.00 46.57 39.41
C GLY A 51 36.09 45.89 38.03
N ARG A 52 35.40 46.43 37.00
CA ARG A 52 35.58 45.97 35.61
C ARG A 52 36.99 46.35 35.12
N GLY A 53 37.99 45.51 35.37
CA GLY A 53 39.36 45.75 34.90
C GLY A 53 40.48 45.21 35.78
N GLU A 54 40.16 44.68 36.97
CA GLU A 54 41.17 44.17 37.91
C GLU A 54 41.39 42.66 37.82
N MET A 55 40.42 41.94 37.26
CA MET A 55 40.48 40.49 37.11
C MET A 55 41.38 40.09 35.94
N THR A 56 42.28 39.15 36.19
CA THR A 56 43.21 38.56 35.25
C THR A 56 42.66 37.24 34.68
N VAL A 57 43.35 36.64 33.71
CA VAL A 57 42.99 35.31 33.19
C VAL A 57 43.19 34.24 34.28
N ALA A 58 44.21 34.38 35.14
CA ALA A 58 44.50 33.45 36.22
C ALA A 58 43.37 33.34 37.27
N ASP A 59 42.62 34.43 37.48
CA ASP A 59 41.47 34.46 38.41
C ASP A 59 40.25 33.65 37.93
N ILE A 60 40.30 33.11 36.71
CA ILE A 60 39.28 32.24 36.13
C ILE A 60 39.93 30.88 35.79
N PRO A 61 40.06 29.97 36.77
CA PRO A 61 40.84 28.74 36.63
C PRO A 61 40.44 27.88 35.43
N GLU A 62 39.15 27.82 35.11
CA GLU A 62 38.67 27.02 33.99
C GLU A 62 39.18 27.55 32.64
N VAL A 63 39.40 28.87 32.52
CA VAL A 63 39.96 29.51 31.32
C VAL A 63 41.49 29.47 31.38
N ALA A 64 42.10 29.75 32.53
CA ALA A 64 43.56 29.68 32.73
C ALA A 64 44.14 28.29 32.42
N ALA A 65 43.42 27.21 32.77
CA ALA A 65 43.81 25.84 32.46
C ALA A 65 43.93 25.53 30.94
N GLN A 66 43.41 26.42 30.10
CA GLN A 66 43.48 26.31 28.64
C GLN A 66 44.55 27.23 28.04
N TRP A 67 45.31 27.94 28.86
CA TRP A 67 46.38 28.81 28.39
C TRP A 67 47.49 27.98 27.73
N HIS A 68 47.85 28.31 26.49
CA HIS A 68 48.93 27.60 25.81
C HIS A 68 50.30 28.04 26.36
N ARG A 69 51.25 27.10 26.46
CA ARG A 69 52.60 27.34 26.99
C ARG A 69 53.43 28.30 26.12
N ASP A 70 53.17 28.37 24.83
CA ASP A 70 53.90 29.23 23.88
C ASP A 70 53.48 30.71 23.96
N ASN A 71 52.50 31.07 24.80
CA ASN A 71 52.23 32.47 25.06
C ASN A 71 53.39 33.07 25.87
N VAL A 72 53.98 34.14 25.37
CA VAL A 72 55.13 34.82 26.01
C VAL A 72 54.78 35.39 27.40
N VAL A 73 53.52 35.75 27.61
CA VAL A 73 53.01 36.28 28.88
C VAL A 73 52.23 35.24 29.65
N ARG A 74 52.35 35.30 30.99
CA ARG A 74 51.63 34.42 31.91
C ARG A 74 50.18 34.90 32.15
N PRO A 75 49.22 34.01 32.42
CA PRO A 75 47.81 34.37 32.57
C PRO A 75 47.52 35.36 33.72
N GLU A 76 48.35 35.40 34.77
CA GLU A 76 48.26 36.37 35.88
C GLU A 76 48.60 37.80 35.46
N ASN A 77 49.27 37.99 34.32
CA ASN A 77 49.65 39.31 33.80
C ASN A 77 48.73 39.80 32.66
N VAL A 78 47.63 39.08 32.39
CA VAL A 78 46.71 39.39 31.29
C VAL A 78 45.31 39.64 31.84
N LEU A 79 44.75 40.82 31.56
CA LEU A 79 43.39 41.15 31.99
C LEU A 79 42.33 40.27 31.30
N ALA A 80 41.32 39.85 32.06
CA ALA A 80 40.16 39.10 31.57
C ALA A 80 39.35 39.86 30.50
N THR A 81 39.43 41.19 30.51
CA THR A 81 38.75 42.08 29.55
C THR A 81 39.56 42.33 28.27
N THR A 82 40.79 41.81 28.19
CA THR A 82 41.67 41.98 27.04
C THR A 82 40.96 41.54 25.76
N GLN A 83 41.00 42.42 24.77
CA GLN A 83 40.31 42.30 23.49
C GLN A 83 41.19 42.90 22.39
N ARG A 84 40.81 42.69 21.13
CA ARG A 84 41.49 43.30 19.99
C ARG A 84 41.61 44.82 20.17
N ARG A 85 42.85 45.31 20.13
CA ARG A 85 43.18 46.75 20.15
C ARG A 85 44.42 46.98 19.28
N GLY A 86 44.29 47.77 18.22
CA GLY A 86 45.38 48.03 17.27
C GLY A 86 45.93 46.76 16.62
N GLU A 87 47.25 46.65 16.56
CA GLU A 87 48.01 45.55 15.93
C GLU A 87 48.27 44.35 16.86
N ALA A 88 47.70 44.34 18.06
CA ALA A 88 47.90 43.25 19.01
C ALA A 88 47.38 41.90 18.46
N SER A 89 48.20 40.86 18.59
CA SER A 89 47.84 39.48 18.23
C SER A 89 47.03 38.80 19.35
N PRO A 90 46.08 37.91 19.01
CA PRO A 90 45.35 37.11 19.98
C PRO A 90 46.26 36.08 20.68
N PHE A 91 45.84 35.61 21.85
CA PHE A 91 46.56 34.59 22.60
C PHE A 91 46.21 33.18 22.12
N ARG A 92 47.15 32.23 22.28
CA ARG A 92 46.96 30.82 21.93
C ARG A 92 46.34 30.04 23.09
N TRP A 93 45.43 29.13 22.78
CA TRP A 93 44.70 28.33 23.76
C TRP A 93 44.75 26.84 23.38
N GLN A 94 44.90 25.98 24.38
CA GLN A 94 44.92 24.52 24.22
C GLN A 94 43.57 23.90 24.59
N CYS A 95 43.17 22.86 23.86
CA CYS A 95 41.91 22.16 24.12
C CYS A 95 42.07 21.30 25.38
N PRO A 96 41.18 21.43 26.39
CA PRO A 96 41.29 20.65 27.62
C PRO A 96 40.78 19.21 27.48
N LEU A 97 40.20 18.83 26.33
CA LEU A 97 39.53 17.54 26.13
C LEU A 97 40.44 16.42 25.58
N GLY A 98 41.74 16.68 25.39
CA GLY A 98 42.70 15.64 24.98
C GLY A 98 42.54 15.10 23.56
N PHE A 99 41.71 15.73 22.71
CA PHE A 99 41.52 15.30 21.31
C PHE A 99 42.68 15.64 20.36
N GLY A 100 43.80 16.16 20.87
CA GLY A 100 44.94 16.56 20.04
C GLY A 100 44.66 17.73 19.09
N HIS A 101 43.62 18.54 19.35
CA HIS A 101 43.33 19.72 18.55
C HIS A 101 44.50 20.72 18.63
N GLU A 102 44.87 21.27 17.47
CA GLU A 102 45.86 22.34 17.36
C GLU A 102 45.48 23.54 18.25
N PRO A 103 46.47 24.22 18.86
CA PRO A 103 46.22 25.43 19.64
C PRO A 103 45.54 26.50 18.78
N TRP A 104 44.47 27.12 19.28
CA TRP A 104 43.72 28.13 18.51
C TRP A 104 43.93 29.55 19.07
N PRO A 105 43.91 30.58 18.21
CA PRO A 105 43.96 31.97 18.64
C PRO A 105 42.60 32.46 19.14
N ALA A 106 42.55 33.11 20.31
CA ALA A 106 41.36 33.82 20.79
C ALA A 106 41.68 34.93 21.81
N TRP A 107 40.77 35.89 21.95
CA TRP A 107 40.86 36.93 22.97
C TRP A 107 40.28 36.48 24.32
N PRO A 108 40.89 36.85 25.46
CA PRO A 108 40.36 36.57 26.80
C PRO A 108 38.91 37.01 26.96
N LYS A 109 38.56 38.21 26.47
CA LYS A 109 37.19 38.72 26.47
C LYS A 109 36.19 37.76 25.85
N ASP A 110 36.51 37.14 24.70
CA ASP A 110 35.58 36.25 23.98
C ASP A 110 35.46 34.89 24.66
N ARG A 111 36.53 34.42 25.29
CA ARG A 111 36.56 33.20 26.11
C ARG A 111 35.71 33.38 27.37
N ILE A 112 35.85 34.52 28.05
CA ILE A 112 35.28 34.77 29.38
C ILE A 112 33.85 35.32 29.30
N ARG A 113 33.64 36.38 28.50
CA ARG A 113 32.32 37.04 28.44
C ARG A 113 31.35 36.39 27.46
N LYS A 114 31.83 35.67 26.44
CA LYS A 114 30.97 34.93 25.50
C LYS A 114 30.97 33.42 25.76
N GLY A 115 31.94 32.91 26.54
CA GLY A 115 32.08 31.48 26.78
C GLY A 115 32.52 30.69 25.54
N SER A 116 33.30 31.32 24.65
CA SER A 116 33.69 30.69 23.38
C SER A 116 34.65 29.53 23.66
N GLY A 117 34.32 28.33 23.18
CA GLY A 117 35.13 27.12 23.34
C GLY A 117 36.12 26.88 22.20
N CYS A 118 36.74 25.69 22.20
CA CYS A 118 37.59 25.22 21.10
C CYS A 118 36.77 25.10 19.79
N PRO A 119 37.24 25.67 18.66
CA PRO A 119 36.53 25.61 17.39
C PRO A 119 36.47 24.19 16.80
N GLU A 120 37.53 23.41 16.94
CA GLU A 120 37.59 22.03 16.42
C GLU A 120 36.65 21.09 17.18
N CYS A 121 36.43 21.31 18.49
CA CYS A 121 35.41 20.59 19.26
C CYS A 121 33.99 20.76 18.70
N ARG A 122 33.71 21.84 17.95
CA ARG A 122 32.39 22.06 17.31
C ARG A 122 32.26 21.35 15.97
N ARG A 123 33.38 20.86 15.41
CA ARG A 123 33.50 20.17 14.12
C ARG A 123 34.11 18.79 14.31
N LEU A 124 33.84 18.16 15.45
CA LEU A 124 34.54 16.96 15.89
C LEU A 124 34.34 15.78 14.93
N ILE A 125 33.12 15.65 14.39
CA ILE A 125 32.75 14.52 13.54
C ILE A 125 33.26 14.76 12.11
N ARG A 126 34.27 13.99 11.73
CA ARG A 126 34.83 13.88 10.37
C ARG A 126 34.14 12.80 9.57
N LEU A 127 34.35 12.80 8.27
CA LEU A 127 33.85 11.74 7.38
C LEU A 127 34.53 10.41 7.71
N ALA A 128 35.81 10.43 8.10
CA ALA A 128 36.53 9.24 8.57
C ALA A 128 35.90 8.58 9.82
N ASP A 129 35.15 9.34 10.63
CA ASP A 129 34.41 8.81 11.79
C ASP A 129 33.12 8.07 11.39
N LEU A 130 32.79 8.01 10.09
CA LEU A 130 31.64 7.31 9.51
C LEU A 130 32.13 6.26 8.49
N PRO A 131 32.71 5.12 8.93
CA PRO A 131 33.39 4.18 8.04
C PRO A 131 32.55 3.67 6.87
N ALA A 132 31.27 3.34 7.10
CA ALA A 132 30.39 2.86 6.04
C ALA A 132 30.13 3.92 4.97
N LEU A 133 30.05 5.19 5.38
CA LEU A 133 29.89 6.30 4.44
C LEU A 133 31.23 6.67 3.77
N ALA A 134 32.33 6.69 4.52
CA ALA A 134 33.67 6.96 4.00
C ALA A 134 34.10 5.96 2.93
N ALA A 135 33.70 4.69 3.05
CA ALA A 135 33.97 3.67 2.04
C ALA A 135 33.40 4.01 0.65
N GLN A 136 32.36 4.86 0.60
CA GLN A 136 31.70 5.29 -0.63
C GLN A 136 32.30 6.57 -1.23
N TYR A 137 33.17 7.27 -0.50
CA TYR A 137 33.77 8.53 -0.91
C TYR A 137 34.86 8.31 -1.99
N ARG A 138 34.90 9.14 -3.03
CA ARG A 138 35.90 9.09 -4.11
C ARG A 138 36.52 10.46 -4.45
N GLY A 139 36.33 11.45 -3.58
CA GLY A 139 36.98 12.76 -3.77
C GLY A 139 38.47 12.71 -3.42
N GLU A 140 39.18 13.78 -3.78
CA GLU A 140 40.64 13.86 -3.65
C GLU A 140 41.11 14.18 -2.22
N ARG A 141 40.26 14.87 -1.43
CA ARG A 141 40.62 15.31 -0.09
C ARG A 141 40.52 14.17 0.93
N PRO A 142 41.46 14.04 1.88
CA PRO A 142 41.38 13.02 2.93
C PRO A 142 40.08 13.12 3.73
N THR A 143 39.45 11.97 4.01
CA THR A 143 38.18 11.92 4.78
C THR A 143 38.34 12.39 6.22
N SER A 144 39.57 12.43 6.76
CA SER A 144 39.92 13.02 8.06
C SER A 144 39.72 14.54 8.09
N ASP A 145 39.81 15.21 6.94
CA ASP A 145 39.81 16.68 6.86
C ASP A 145 38.41 17.22 6.55
N ILE A 146 37.51 16.34 6.12
CA ILE A 146 36.14 16.66 5.73
C ILE A 146 35.22 16.42 6.93
N THR A 147 34.45 17.43 7.31
CA THR A 147 33.40 17.25 8.32
C THR A 147 32.18 16.56 7.71
N HIS A 148 31.47 15.71 8.46
CA HIS A 148 30.24 15.05 7.98
C HIS A 148 29.11 16.04 7.59
N ALA A 149 29.20 17.30 8.05
CA ALA A 149 28.24 18.37 7.75
C ALA A 149 28.73 19.32 6.63
N SER A 150 29.79 18.93 5.89
CA SER A 150 30.33 19.73 4.80
C SER A 150 29.29 19.94 3.68
N HIS A 151 29.26 21.17 3.15
CA HIS A 151 28.45 21.55 1.99
C HIS A 151 29.13 21.26 0.65
N GLU A 152 30.30 20.64 0.68
CA GLU A 152 31.07 20.27 -0.50
C GLU A 152 30.38 19.14 -1.29
N SER A 153 30.23 19.33 -2.61
CA SER A 153 29.84 18.29 -3.55
C SER A 153 31.08 17.52 -3.97
N VAL A 154 31.02 16.19 -3.87
CA VAL A 154 32.14 15.29 -4.14
C VAL A 154 31.64 14.03 -4.85
N PRO A 155 32.51 13.31 -5.57
CA PRO A 155 32.14 12.05 -6.20
C PRO A 155 31.99 10.92 -5.17
N TRP A 156 30.96 10.11 -5.36
CA TRP A 156 30.65 8.92 -4.57
C TRP A 156 30.48 7.71 -5.46
N ILE A 157 30.62 6.54 -4.85
CA ILE A 157 30.20 5.28 -5.43
C ILE A 157 29.11 4.61 -4.61
N CYS A 158 28.26 3.84 -5.27
CA CYS A 158 27.41 2.84 -4.66
C CYS A 158 27.69 1.50 -5.36
N ARG A 159 27.92 0.44 -4.60
CA ARG A 159 28.07 -0.91 -5.14
C ARG A 159 26.74 -1.63 -4.99
N THR A 160 26.24 -2.11 -6.11
CA THR A 160 24.95 -2.81 -6.21
C THR A 160 25.09 -3.98 -7.18
N TRP A 161 23.99 -4.57 -7.59
CA TRP A 161 23.93 -5.67 -8.55
C TRP A 161 22.95 -5.33 -9.65
N ALA A 162 23.26 -5.74 -10.86
CA ALA A 162 22.37 -5.72 -12.01
C ALA A 162 22.12 -7.16 -12.49
N VAL A 163 21.11 -7.32 -13.34
CA VAL A 163 20.74 -8.62 -13.93
C VAL A 163 20.85 -8.52 -15.44
N ASP A 164 21.35 -9.58 -16.07
CA ASP A 164 21.37 -9.70 -17.52
C ASP A 164 19.94 -9.84 -18.02
N PRO A 165 19.45 -8.92 -18.88
CA PRO A 165 18.12 -9.07 -19.45
C PRO A 165 17.99 -10.31 -20.35
N ASN A 166 19.09 -10.78 -20.94
CA ASN A 166 19.10 -11.94 -21.85
C ASN A 166 19.36 -13.25 -21.11
N THR A 167 20.35 -13.28 -20.21
CA THR A 167 20.78 -14.51 -19.53
C THR A 167 20.17 -14.68 -18.14
N GLY A 168 19.61 -13.62 -17.54
CA GLY A 168 19.12 -13.61 -16.17
C GLY A 168 20.20 -13.70 -15.08
N VAL A 169 21.48 -13.67 -15.47
CA VAL A 169 22.63 -13.76 -14.56
C VAL A 169 22.81 -12.45 -13.80
N TRP A 170 23.09 -12.53 -12.49
CA TRP A 170 23.39 -11.36 -11.66
C TRP A 170 24.88 -11.06 -11.65
N TRP A 171 25.25 -9.78 -11.77
CA TRP A 171 26.64 -9.32 -11.63
C TRP A 171 26.73 -8.02 -10.80
N PRO A 172 27.87 -7.78 -10.12
CA PRO A 172 28.06 -6.57 -9.32
C PRO A 172 28.29 -5.36 -10.24
N VAL A 173 27.68 -4.23 -9.90
CA VAL A 173 27.85 -2.95 -10.60
C VAL A 173 28.17 -1.84 -9.63
N GLU A 174 28.95 -0.86 -10.09
CA GLU A 174 29.31 0.34 -9.33
C GLU A 174 28.67 1.57 -9.98
N HIS A 175 27.75 2.22 -9.28
CA HIS A 175 27.19 3.50 -9.69
C HIS A 175 28.04 4.64 -9.18
N ARG A 176 28.43 5.55 -10.07
CA ARG A 176 29.17 6.77 -9.75
C ARG A 176 28.23 7.97 -9.80
N PHE A 177 28.26 8.82 -8.77
CA PHE A 177 27.40 9.99 -8.70
C PHE A 177 28.00 11.09 -7.83
N GLU A 178 27.66 12.34 -8.15
CA GLU A 178 27.99 13.53 -7.36
C GLU A 178 26.94 13.74 -6.26
N ALA A 179 27.38 14.05 -5.04
CA ALA A 179 26.49 14.44 -3.96
C ALA A 179 27.20 15.26 -2.87
N VAL A 180 26.41 16.05 -2.14
CA VAL A 180 26.91 16.85 -1.01
C VAL A 180 27.11 15.97 0.23
N VAL A 181 28.25 16.10 0.91
CA VAL A 181 28.61 15.29 2.10
C VAL A 181 27.53 15.36 3.19
N LYS A 182 27.05 16.56 3.51
CA LYS A 182 25.98 16.77 4.51
C LYS A 182 24.70 16.02 4.17
N GLU A 183 24.30 15.98 2.90
CA GLU A 183 23.07 15.32 2.48
C GLU A 183 23.19 13.80 2.61
N ARG A 184 24.36 13.26 2.26
CA ARG A 184 24.69 11.85 2.43
C ARG A 184 24.70 11.42 3.91
N ALA A 185 25.33 12.22 4.77
CA ALA A 185 25.50 11.89 6.18
C ALA A 185 24.26 12.17 7.04
N LEU A 186 23.57 13.30 6.82
CA LEU A 186 22.49 13.76 7.71
C LEU A 186 21.08 13.54 7.16
N GLN A 187 20.90 13.56 5.84
CA GLN A 187 19.59 13.36 5.20
C GLN A 187 19.42 11.93 4.68
N GLY A 188 20.52 11.20 4.50
CA GLY A 188 20.51 9.83 4.01
C GLY A 188 20.25 9.72 2.50
N ASN A 189 20.54 10.79 1.74
CA ASN A 189 20.37 10.79 0.28
C ASN A 189 21.21 9.67 -0.34
N GLY A 190 20.58 8.77 -1.09
CA GLY A 190 21.19 7.59 -1.69
C GLY A 190 21.70 7.82 -3.11
N CYS A 191 22.17 6.76 -3.76
CA CYS A 191 22.34 6.78 -5.21
C CYS A 191 20.95 6.91 -5.87
N LEU A 192 20.81 7.88 -6.78
CA LEU A 192 19.54 8.16 -7.46
C LEU A 192 19.11 7.03 -8.41
N VAL A 193 20.07 6.26 -8.94
CA VAL A 193 19.80 5.06 -9.73
C VAL A 193 19.20 3.96 -8.84
N CYS A 194 19.88 3.61 -7.74
CA CYS A 194 19.35 2.62 -6.78
C CYS A 194 17.99 3.03 -6.19
N ALA A 195 17.76 4.33 -6.02
CA ALA A 195 16.47 4.86 -5.56
C ALA A 195 15.39 4.90 -6.66
N GLY A 196 15.76 4.74 -7.93
CA GLY A 196 14.83 4.75 -9.08
C GLY A 196 14.44 6.14 -9.58
N TYR A 197 15.15 7.20 -9.16
CA TYR A 197 14.96 8.57 -9.66
C TYR A 197 15.69 8.81 -11.00
N VAL A 198 16.78 8.09 -11.24
CA VAL A 198 17.53 8.09 -12.51
C VAL A 198 17.46 6.68 -13.08
N ILE A 199 17.14 6.56 -14.37
CA ILE A 199 17.02 5.27 -15.05
C ILE A 199 18.23 5.03 -15.93
N ASP A 200 18.84 3.86 -15.79
CA ASP A 200 19.95 3.37 -16.60
C ASP A 200 19.79 1.87 -16.95
N ASP A 201 20.85 1.29 -17.49
CA ASP A 201 20.95 -0.11 -17.88
C ASP A 201 20.94 -1.10 -16.70
N THR A 202 20.94 -0.62 -15.46
CA THR A 202 20.94 -1.46 -14.26
C THR A 202 19.58 -1.52 -13.57
N ASN A 203 18.67 -0.58 -13.84
CA ASN A 203 17.39 -0.45 -13.11
C ASN A 203 16.13 -0.26 -13.98
N SER A 204 16.29 -0.30 -15.29
CA SER A 204 15.21 -0.10 -16.26
C SER A 204 14.23 -1.27 -16.36
N LEU A 205 13.06 -1.00 -16.96
CA LEU A 205 12.01 -1.99 -17.21
C LEU A 205 12.55 -3.17 -18.03
N PHE A 206 13.30 -2.89 -19.10
CA PHE A 206 13.94 -3.92 -19.92
C PHE A 206 14.88 -4.82 -19.10
N THR A 207 15.65 -4.22 -18.20
CA THR A 207 16.65 -4.94 -17.39
C THR A 207 15.98 -5.86 -16.36
N TRP A 208 14.98 -5.37 -15.63
CA TRP A 208 14.39 -6.13 -14.52
C TRP A 208 13.20 -7.01 -14.92
N PHE A 209 12.51 -6.64 -15.99
CA PHE A 209 11.28 -7.26 -16.49
C PHE A 209 11.26 -7.28 -18.03
N PRO A 210 12.20 -7.99 -18.68
CA PRO A 210 12.25 -8.08 -20.14
C PRO A 210 10.93 -8.59 -20.73
N GLU A 211 10.26 -9.54 -20.05
CA GLU A 211 8.96 -10.06 -20.48
C GLU A 211 7.84 -9.00 -20.46
N ILE A 212 7.92 -8.03 -19.55
CA ILE A 212 6.97 -6.92 -19.49
C ILE A 212 7.36 -5.86 -20.53
N ALA A 213 8.66 -5.62 -20.73
CA ALA A 213 9.16 -4.71 -21.75
C ALA A 213 8.74 -5.13 -23.16
N ASP A 214 8.72 -6.43 -23.46
CA ASP A 214 8.28 -6.98 -24.75
C ASP A 214 6.79 -6.75 -25.01
N GLU A 215 5.98 -6.57 -23.97
CA GLU A 215 4.55 -6.24 -24.09
C GLU A 215 4.28 -4.74 -24.29
N LEU A 216 5.31 -3.89 -24.31
CA LEU A 216 5.14 -2.45 -24.47
C LEU A 216 4.72 -2.11 -25.92
N ASP A 217 3.53 -1.55 -26.08
CA ASP A 217 2.95 -1.17 -27.39
C ASP A 217 2.98 0.34 -27.58
N ALA A 218 4.16 0.91 -27.36
CA ALA A 218 4.42 2.35 -27.45
C ALA A 218 5.75 2.57 -28.19
N PRO A 219 5.74 2.65 -29.54
CA PRO A 219 6.97 2.67 -30.34
C PRO A 219 7.86 3.89 -30.06
N ASP A 220 7.28 4.98 -29.57
CA ASP A 220 8.02 6.21 -29.21
C ASP A 220 8.75 6.11 -27.86
N LEU A 221 8.57 5.00 -27.11
CA LEU A 221 9.16 4.80 -25.79
C LEU A 221 10.17 3.66 -25.80
N ASP A 222 11.37 3.94 -25.30
CA ASP A 222 12.40 2.94 -25.07
C ASP A 222 12.25 2.30 -23.68
N PRO A 223 11.96 0.98 -23.56
CA PRO A 223 11.84 0.31 -22.26
C PRO A 223 13.13 0.31 -21.43
N ARG A 224 14.29 0.58 -22.03
CA ARG A 224 15.58 0.78 -21.31
C ARG A 224 15.62 2.12 -20.57
N ARG A 225 14.67 3.01 -20.83
CA ARG A 225 14.54 4.32 -20.17
C ARG A 225 13.32 4.40 -19.26
N LEU A 226 12.60 3.28 -19.07
CA LEU A 226 11.41 3.23 -18.24
C LEU A 226 11.71 2.72 -16.82
N PRO A 227 11.07 3.29 -15.79
CA PRO A 227 11.28 2.92 -14.39
C PRO A 227 10.55 1.61 -14.00
N THR A 228 10.95 1.00 -12.88
CA THR A 228 10.40 -0.27 -12.37
C THR A 228 9.71 -0.17 -11.00
N SER A 229 9.65 1.02 -10.40
CA SER A 229 9.25 1.22 -9.00
C SER A 229 8.44 2.52 -8.76
N GLN A 230 8.33 2.98 -7.49
CA GLN A 230 7.48 4.09 -7.01
C GLN A 230 7.61 5.41 -7.81
N HIS A 231 8.69 5.58 -8.55
CA HIS A 231 8.90 6.69 -9.47
C HIS A 231 8.43 6.28 -10.86
N ASN A 232 7.10 6.20 -11.05
CA ASN A 232 6.50 6.07 -12.39
C ASN A 232 6.96 7.22 -13.31
N VAL A 233 6.84 7.04 -14.63
CA VAL A 233 7.14 8.08 -15.64
C VAL A 233 6.48 9.41 -15.24
N SER A 234 7.30 10.46 -15.06
CA SER A 234 6.82 11.75 -14.55
C SER A 234 5.84 12.45 -15.50
N GLN A 235 4.98 13.31 -14.92
CA GLN A 235 3.95 14.11 -15.61
C GLN A 235 4.41 14.83 -16.88
N LYS A 236 5.71 15.16 -17.00
CA LYS A 236 6.25 15.92 -18.13
C LYS A 236 6.17 15.17 -19.48
N HIS A 237 6.14 13.83 -19.46
CA HIS A 237 5.89 13.02 -20.66
C HIS A 237 4.40 12.68 -20.87
N ALA A 238 3.59 12.67 -19.80
CA ALA A 238 2.15 12.35 -19.86
C ALA A 238 1.28 13.52 -20.40
N ALA A 239 1.76 14.77 -20.27
CA ALA A 239 1.05 15.96 -20.74
C ALA A 239 0.81 15.96 -22.27
N ALA A 240 1.66 15.28 -23.05
CA ALA A 240 1.48 15.14 -24.49
C ALA A 240 0.31 14.21 -24.88
N ALA A 241 -0.19 13.38 -23.97
CA ALA A 241 -1.22 12.36 -24.23
C ALA A 241 -2.61 12.67 -23.61
N GLY A 242 -2.81 13.88 -23.06
CA GLY A 242 -4.13 14.35 -22.60
C GLY A 242 -4.70 13.67 -21.34
N ASN A 243 -3.88 12.92 -20.59
CA ASN A 243 -4.37 12.10 -19.48
C ASN A 243 -4.25 12.83 -18.11
N ARG A 244 -5.34 12.85 -17.31
CA ARG A 244 -5.44 13.56 -16.01
C ARG A 244 -5.15 12.66 -14.78
N GLY A 245 -4.41 11.56 -14.96
CA GLY A 245 -4.00 10.66 -13.88
C GLY A 245 -2.71 11.10 -13.16
N VAL A 246 -2.49 10.61 -11.93
CA VAL A 246 -1.26 10.87 -11.14
C VAL A 246 0.00 10.26 -11.78
N TYR A 247 -0.15 9.22 -12.61
CA TYR A 247 0.92 8.50 -13.28
C TYR A 247 0.59 8.28 -14.76
N ALA A 248 1.60 8.24 -15.62
CA ALA A 248 1.41 7.91 -17.04
C ALA A 248 0.90 6.47 -17.20
N THR A 249 -0.22 6.30 -17.88
CA THR A 249 -0.66 5.01 -18.43
C THR A 249 0.00 4.83 -19.79
N LEU A 250 0.59 3.67 -20.01
CA LEU A 250 1.19 3.29 -21.28
C LEU A 250 0.29 2.27 -22.00
N SER A 251 0.42 2.21 -23.31
CA SER A 251 -0.19 1.18 -24.14
C SER A 251 0.62 -0.11 -24.06
N TRP A 252 -0.08 -1.22 -23.87
CA TRP A 252 0.48 -2.55 -23.80
C TRP A 252 -0.24 -3.45 -24.77
N ARG A 253 0.48 -4.40 -25.35
CA ARG A 253 -0.06 -5.43 -26.22
C ARG A 253 0.55 -6.75 -25.79
N CYS A 254 -0.31 -7.70 -25.43
CA CYS A 254 0.18 -9.03 -25.12
C CYS A 254 0.55 -9.72 -26.43
N ARG A 255 1.31 -10.80 -26.33
CA ARG A 255 1.64 -11.72 -27.45
C ARG A 255 0.43 -12.22 -28.26
N HIS A 256 -0.79 -12.12 -27.71
CA HIS A 256 -2.04 -12.50 -28.39
C HIS A 256 -2.71 -11.30 -29.10
N GLY A 257 -2.02 -10.16 -29.22
CA GLY A 257 -2.50 -8.98 -29.96
C GLY A 257 -3.49 -8.09 -29.20
N HIS A 258 -3.91 -8.45 -27.99
CA HIS A 258 -4.84 -7.63 -27.20
C HIS A 258 -4.15 -6.38 -26.64
N GLY A 259 -4.65 -5.21 -27.02
CA GLY A 259 -4.23 -3.93 -26.45
C GLY A 259 -4.92 -3.62 -25.12
N TRP A 260 -4.21 -3.04 -24.15
CA TRP A 260 -4.78 -2.40 -22.97
C TRP A 260 -3.89 -1.28 -22.43
N GLU A 261 -4.46 -0.44 -21.57
CA GLU A 261 -3.73 0.62 -20.88
C GLU A 261 -3.45 0.24 -19.43
N ALA A 262 -2.20 0.44 -18.99
CA ALA A 262 -1.80 0.26 -17.61
C ALA A 262 -0.57 1.11 -17.27
N THR A 263 -0.35 1.39 -15.99
CA THR A 263 0.93 1.95 -15.54
C THR A 263 2.00 0.85 -15.49
N VAL A 264 3.27 1.23 -15.66
CA VAL A 264 4.39 0.29 -15.53
C VAL A 264 4.40 -0.38 -14.15
N LEU A 265 4.11 0.39 -13.08
CA LEU A 265 3.98 -0.15 -11.73
C LEU A 265 2.93 -1.27 -11.63
N ASN A 266 1.74 -1.08 -12.22
CA ASN A 266 0.68 -2.10 -12.18
C ASN A 266 1.07 -3.36 -12.95
N ARG A 267 1.79 -3.20 -14.07
CA ARG A 267 2.32 -4.33 -14.85
C ARG A 267 3.34 -5.12 -14.05
N VAL A 268 4.33 -4.44 -13.47
CA VAL A 268 5.36 -5.03 -12.61
C VAL A 268 4.74 -5.72 -11.37
N GLN A 269 3.62 -5.21 -10.86
CA GLN A 269 2.87 -5.83 -9.75
C GLN A 269 2.00 -7.04 -10.16
N GLY A 270 1.98 -7.41 -11.44
CA GLY A 270 1.32 -8.62 -11.94
C GLY A 270 -0.03 -8.39 -12.60
N THR A 271 -0.41 -7.15 -12.92
CA THR A 271 -1.63 -6.88 -13.70
C THR A 271 -1.41 -7.25 -15.16
N GLY A 272 -2.03 -8.33 -15.65
CA GLY A 272 -1.92 -8.81 -17.04
C GLY A 272 -2.99 -8.28 -18.00
N CYS A 273 -2.95 -8.78 -19.23
CA CYS A 273 -4.03 -8.58 -20.20
C CYS A 273 -5.35 -9.14 -19.64
N ARG A 274 -6.38 -8.29 -19.50
CA ARG A 274 -7.69 -8.70 -18.99
C ARG A 274 -8.42 -9.72 -19.87
N LYS A 275 -8.12 -9.73 -21.16
CA LYS A 275 -8.69 -10.69 -22.12
C LYS A 275 -8.01 -12.07 -22.02
N CYS A 276 -6.71 -12.12 -21.75
CA CYS A 276 -5.98 -13.38 -21.55
C CYS A 276 -6.10 -13.91 -20.13
N SER A 277 -6.30 -13.03 -19.15
CA SER A 277 -6.69 -13.35 -17.78
C SER A 277 -8.15 -13.81 -17.79
N THR A 278 -8.38 -15.07 -18.17
CA THR A 278 -9.61 -15.80 -17.82
C THR A 278 -9.81 -15.61 -16.32
N SER A 279 -10.76 -14.74 -15.97
CA SER A 279 -10.91 -14.21 -14.63
C SER A 279 -11.63 -15.26 -13.78
N GLY A 280 -10.90 -16.27 -13.29
CA GLY A 280 -11.49 -17.34 -12.45
C GLY A 280 -10.64 -18.60 -12.33
N ILE A 281 -9.81 -18.92 -13.32
CA ILE A 281 -9.21 -20.26 -13.45
C ILE A 281 -7.82 -20.33 -12.83
N SER A 282 -7.61 -21.25 -11.88
CA SER A 282 -6.29 -21.52 -11.28
C SER A 282 -5.53 -22.63 -12.02
N LYS A 283 -4.19 -22.68 -11.88
CA LYS A 283 -3.40 -23.78 -12.47
C LYS A 283 -3.73 -25.10 -11.80
N GLU A 284 -4.03 -25.07 -10.51
CA GLU A 284 -4.43 -26.21 -9.70
C GLU A 284 -5.77 -26.79 -10.18
N GLN A 285 -6.75 -25.93 -10.47
CA GLN A 285 -8.02 -26.30 -11.11
C GLN A 285 -7.77 -26.96 -12.47
N VAL A 286 -6.97 -26.35 -13.36
CA VAL A 286 -6.66 -26.96 -14.67
C VAL A 286 -6.04 -28.34 -14.51
N ARG A 287 -5.11 -28.49 -13.57
CA ARG A 287 -4.47 -29.78 -13.29
C ARG A 287 -5.46 -30.83 -12.79
N LEU A 288 -6.42 -30.44 -11.95
CA LEU A 288 -7.47 -31.35 -11.48
C LEU A 288 -8.41 -31.74 -12.63
N VAL A 289 -8.91 -30.76 -13.39
CA VAL A 289 -9.83 -31.00 -14.52
C VAL A 289 -9.17 -31.89 -15.57
N ALA A 290 -7.90 -31.67 -15.88
CA ALA A 290 -7.16 -32.50 -16.82
C ALA A 290 -7.03 -33.96 -16.37
N GLU A 291 -6.79 -34.21 -15.07
CA GLU A 291 -6.78 -35.59 -14.53
C GLU A 291 -8.15 -36.24 -14.58
N LEU A 292 -9.21 -35.51 -14.19
CA LEU A 292 -10.57 -36.04 -14.23
C LEU A 292 -11.02 -36.32 -15.67
N ALA A 293 -10.64 -35.48 -16.64
CA ALA A 293 -10.92 -35.70 -18.06
C ALA A 293 -10.29 -36.99 -18.62
N GLY A 294 -9.32 -37.58 -17.92
CA GLY A 294 -8.77 -38.89 -18.25
C GLY A 294 -9.57 -40.08 -17.68
N LEU A 295 -10.52 -39.82 -16.79
CA LEU A 295 -11.33 -40.83 -16.10
C LEU A 295 -12.81 -40.74 -16.46
N ILE A 296 -13.30 -39.54 -16.76
CA ILE A 296 -14.69 -39.21 -17.08
C ILE A 296 -14.74 -38.21 -18.23
N ASP A 297 -15.81 -38.24 -19.03
CA ASP A 297 -15.90 -37.48 -20.27
C ASP A 297 -16.09 -35.98 -19.98
N LEU A 298 -15.08 -35.16 -20.28
CA LEU A 298 -15.16 -33.70 -20.15
C LEU A 298 -16.07 -33.12 -21.24
N VAL A 299 -17.06 -32.30 -20.84
CA VAL A 299 -17.89 -31.54 -21.77
C VAL A 299 -17.07 -30.37 -22.33
N PRO A 300 -16.93 -30.23 -23.66
CA PRO A 300 -16.27 -29.07 -24.23
C PRO A 300 -17.05 -27.77 -23.92
N PRO A 301 -16.38 -26.63 -23.67
CA PRO A 301 -17.07 -25.35 -23.54
C PRO A 301 -17.73 -24.94 -24.86
N GLU A 302 -18.81 -24.14 -24.79
CA GLU A 302 -19.56 -23.68 -25.97
C GLU A 302 -18.70 -22.92 -26.99
N SER A 303 -17.66 -22.24 -26.51
CA SER A 303 -16.65 -21.59 -27.34
C SER A 303 -15.27 -22.12 -26.95
N GLN A 304 -14.61 -22.82 -27.87
CA GLN A 304 -13.23 -23.25 -27.67
C GLN A 304 -12.32 -22.04 -27.57
N ASP A 305 -11.36 -22.11 -26.64
CA ASP A 305 -10.34 -21.08 -26.48
C ASP A 305 -9.47 -21.02 -27.75
N PRO A 306 -9.47 -19.88 -28.49
CA PRO A 306 -8.74 -19.77 -29.74
C PRO A 306 -7.22 -19.82 -29.57
N ARG A 307 -6.72 -19.87 -28.32
CA ARG A 307 -5.29 -20.06 -28.02
C ARG A 307 -4.86 -21.52 -28.09
N LEU A 308 -5.78 -22.47 -28.06
CA LEU A 308 -5.46 -23.90 -28.02
C LEU A 308 -5.16 -24.45 -29.42
N PRO A 309 -4.19 -25.37 -29.56
CA PRO A 309 -4.01 -26.13 -30.79
C PRO A 309 -5.27 -26.91 -31.16
N ASP A 310 -5.48 -27.16 -32.46
CA ASP A 310 -6.59 -27.98 -32.94
C ASP A 310 -6.56 -29.36 -32.27
N GLY A 311 -7.70 -29.78 -31.70
CA GLY A 311 -7.85 -31.03 -30.98
C GLY A 311 -7.28 -31.06 -29.55
N ALA A 312 -6.70 -29.96 -29.05
CA ALA A 312 -6.31 -29.87 -27.66
C ALA A 312 -7.53 -29.72 -26.74
N PRO A 313 -7.57 -30.45 -25.60
CA PRO A 313 -8.67 -30.32 -24.65
C PRO A 313 -8.71 -28.93 -24.04
N ASP A 314 -9.91 -28.37 -23.95
CA ASP A 314 -10.16 -27.06 -23.37
C ASP A 314 -10.64 -27.22 -21.92
N PHE A 315 -9.83 -26.76 -20.99
CA PHE A 315 -10.11 -26.81 -19.55
C PHE A 315 -10.66 -25.48 -19.02
N ALA A 316 -11.24 -24.65 -19.88
CA ALA A 316 -11.92 -23.42 -19.48
C ALA A 316 -13.22 -23.71 -18.71
N SER A 317 -13.56 -22.82 -17.77
CA SER A 317 -14.84 -22.86 -17.05
C SER A 317 -16.03 -22.71 -18.01
N HIS A 318 -17.11 -23.43 -17.72
CA HIS A 318 -18.37 -23.41 -18.44
C HIS A 318 -19.26 -22.26 -17.96
N ARG A 319 -20.01 -21.64 -18.87
CA ARG A 319 -21.10 -20.72 -18.51
C ARG A 319 -22.44 -21.41 -18.76
N LEU A 320 -23.19 -21.67 -17.70
CA LEU A 320 -24.52 -22.26 -17.77
C LEU A 320 -25.57 -21.15 -17.65
N THR A 321 -26.44 -21.02 -18.65
CA THR A 321 -27.52 -20.01 -18.63
C THR A 321 -28.70 -20.52 -17.82
N VAL A 322 -28.97 -19.90 -16.66
CA VAL A 322 -30.10 -20.28 -15.80
C VAL A 322 -31.41 -19.69 -16.34
N PRO A 323 -32.45 -20.54 -16.57
CA PRO A 323 -33.77 -20.08 -16.96
C PRO A 323 -34.36 -19.07 -15.95
N PRO A 324 -35.07 -18.02 -16.40
CA PRO A 324 -35.60 -16.97 -15.53
C PRO A 324 -36.44 -17.47 -14.33
N GLU A 325 -37.19 -18.56 -14.51
CA GLU A 325 -38.05 -19.20 -13.52
C GLU A 325 -37.28 -19.86 -12.38
N HIS A 326 -36.04 -20.31 -12.64
CA HIS A 326 -35.16 -20.91 -11.64
C HIS A 326 -34.19 -19.90 -11.02
N LYS A 327 -34.05 -18.71 -11.63
CA LYS A 327 -33.09 -17.68 -11.20
C LYS A 327 -33.57 -16.95 -9.94
N PRO A 328 -32.82 -17.01 -8.82
CA PRO A 328 -33.15 -16.24 -7.63
C PRO A 328 -33.11 -14.72 -7.89
N ALA A 329 -34.09 -13.96 -7.39
CA ALA A 329 -34.17 -12.50 -7.59
C ALA A 329 -32.92 -11.71 -7.14
N ARG A 330 -32.15 -12.27 -6.19
CA ARG A 330 -30.88 -11.72 -5.68
C ARG A 330 -29.70 -11.92 -6.64
N TRP A 331 -29.79 -12.83 -7.60
CA TRP A 331 -28.72 -13.09 -8.57
C TRP A 331 -28.69 -12.03 -9.65
N ARG A 332 -27.53 -11.37 -9.79
CA ARG A 332 -27.34 -10.30 -10.76
C ARG A 332 -27.34 -10.81 -12.21
N TYR A 333 -26.64 -11.90 -12.47
CA TYR A 333 -26.44 -12.46 -13.81
C TYR A 333 -27.24 -13.74 -14.00
N LYS A 334 -27.62 -14.03 -15.24
CA LYS A 334 -28.31 -15.28 -15.61
C LYS A 334 -27.31 -16.41 -15.91
N ASP A 335 -26.11 -16.05 -16.36
CA ASP A 335 -25.05 -17.00 -16.68
C ASP A 335 -24.26 -17.29 -15.40
N VAL A 336 -24.17 -18.57 -15.06
CA VAL A 336 -23.46 -19.09 -13.90
C VAL A 336 -22.21 -19.80 -14.39
N GLU A 337 -21.06 -19.40 -13.87
CA GLU A 337 -19.78 -20.05 -14.16
C GLU A 337 -19.65 -21.33 -13.34
N VAL A 338 -19.19 -22.43 -13.96
CA VAL A 338 -18.85 -23.71 -13.32
C VAL A 338 -17.48 -24.13 -13.86
N ASP A 339 -16.55 -24.53 -13.01
CA ASP A 339 -15.14 -24.73 -13.35
C ASP A 339 -14.89 -25.85 -14.35
N ALA A 340 -15.70 -26.90 -14.32
CA ALA A 340 -15.78 -27.91 -15.37
C ALA A 340 -17.13 -28.64 -15.33
N VAL A 341 -17.53 -29.23 -16.46
CA VAL A 341 -18.72 -30.09 -16.56
C VAL A 341 -18.31 -31.40 -17.22
N PHE A 342 -18.78 -32.53 -16.67
CA PHE A 342 -18.49 -33.86 -17.16
C PHE A 342 -19.77 -34.64 -17.45
N HIS A 343 -19.69 -35.59 -18.39
CA HIS A 343 -20.68 -36.64 -18.58
C HIS A 343 -20.22 -37.92 -17.90
N LEU A 344 -21.14 -38.52 -17.14
CA LEU A 344 -21.02 -39.86 -16.59
C LEU A 344 -21.90 -40.81 -17.41
N PRO A 345 -21.69 -42.14 -17.29
CA PRO A 345 -22.58 -43.14 -17.87
C PRO A 345 -24.07 -42.89 -17.56
N HIS A 346 -24.95 -43.37 -18.44
CA HIS A 346 -26.42 -43.22 -18.32
C HIS A 346 -26.93 -41.78 -18.46
N GLY A 347 -26.14 -40.88 -19.05
CA GLY A 347 -26.55 -39.52 -19.39
C GLY A 347 -26.50 -38.52 -18.23
N VAL A 348 -25.88 -38.89 -17.11
CA VAL A 348 -25.74 -38.02 -15.94
C VAL A 348 -24.70 -36.93 -16.20
N ARG A 349 -25.03 -35.68 -15.93
CA ARG A 349 -24.17 -34.50 -16.15
C ARG A 349 -23.77 -33.89 -14.81
N VAL A 350 -22.47 -33.88 -14.51
CA VAL A 350 -21.95 -33.39 -13.23
C VAL A 350 -21.10 -32.14 -13.43
N GLY A 351 -21.30 -31.13 -12.59
CA GLY A 351 -20.44 -29.95 -12.52
C GLY A 351 -19.39 -30.09 -11.43
N LEU A 352 -18.25 -29.46 -11.63
CA LEU A 352 -17.16 -29.36 -10.66
C LEU A 352 -16.93 -27.89 -10.32
N GLU A 353 -16.78 -27.57 -9.04
CA GLU A 353 -16.24 -26.32 -8.52
C GLU A 353 -14.99 -26.57 -7.69
N TYR A 354 -13.93 -25.82 -8.01
CA TYR A 354 -12.68 -25.82 -7.28
C TYR A 354 -12.65 -24.63 -6.30
N ASP A 355 -13.00 -24.89 -5.03
CA ASP A 355 -13.19 -23.82 -4.04
C ASP A 355 -11.88 -23.25 -3.44
N GLY A 356 -10.72 -23.87 -3.71
CA GLY A 356 -9.37 -23.39 -3.31
C GLY A 356 -9.19 -23.10 -1.80
N ALA A 357 -8.03 -22.56 -1.39
CA ALA A 357 -7.82 -22.08 -0.01
C ALA A 357 -8.26 -20.61 0.12
N PHE A 358 -9.44 -20.37 0.69
CA PHE A 358 -10.09 -19.06 0.73
C PHE A 358 -9.54 -18.17 1.88
N HIS A 359 -8.92 -17.03 1.56
CA HIS A 359 -8.52 -16.03 2.57
C HIS A 359 -9.64 -15.01 2.85
N HIS A 360 -9.93 -14.81 4.14
CA HIS A 360 -11.12 -14.12 4.68
C HIS A 360 -11.22 -12.60 4.41
N SER A 361 -12.41 -12.15 4.01
CA SER A 361 -12.89 -10.78 4.31
C SER A 361 -14.39 -10.77 4.59
N THR A 362 -14.84 -9.83 5.43
CA THR A 362 -16.24 -9.65 5.89
C THR A 362 -17.25 -9.34 4.77
N ARG A 363 -16.81 -9.17 3.52
CA ARG A 363 -17.66 -8.93 2.33
C ARG A 363 -18.42 -10.17 1.84
N GLN A 364 -18.24 -11.34 2.45
CA GLN A 364 -18.60 -12.63 1.84
C GLN A 364 -19.76 -13.40 2.49
N ARG A 365 -20.48 -12.84 3.49
CA ARG A 365 -21.73 -13.46 3.97
C ARG A 365 -22.74 -13.68 2.84
N ASP A 366 -22.83 -12.73 1.90
CA ASP A 366 -23.71 -12.84 0.72
C ASP A 366 -23.21 -13.88 -0.31
N ARG A 367 -21.88 -14.13 -0.37
CA ARG A 367 -21.30 -15.11 -1.29
C ARG A 367 -21.52 -16.55 -0.81
N ARG A 368 -21.48 -16.80 0.50
CA ARG A 368 -21.80 -18.14 1.05
C ARG A 368 -23.21 -18.59 0.68
N GLN A 369 -24.18 -17.67 0.74
CA GLN A 369 -25.55 -17.97 0.32
C GLN A 369 -25.63 -18.22 -1.20
N TYR A 370 -24.90 -17.44 -2.01
CA TYR A 370 -24.79 -17.68 -3.45
C TYR A 370 -24.22 -19.07 -3.78
N GLU A 371 -23.11 -19.49 -3.15
CA GLU A 371 -22.51 -20.81 -3.38
C GLU A 371 -23.47 -21.94 -2.92
N ASN A 372 -24.12 -21.79 -1.77
CA ASN A 372 -25.11 -22.77 -1.29
C ASN A 372 -26.32 -22.89 -2.24
N ASP A 373 -26.76 -21.77 -2.83
CA ASP A 373 -27.85 -21.75 -3.81
C ASP A 373 -27.46 -22.34 -5.16
N LYS A 374 -26.17 -22.29 -5.52
CA LYS A 374 -25.67 -22.58 -6.86
C LYS A 374 -26.00 -24.01 -7.29
N SER A 375 -25.66 -25.00 -6.46
CA SER A 375 -26.00 -26.40 -6.69
C SER A 375 -27.51 -26.61 -6.82
N ARG A 376 -28.29 -26.07 -5.87
CA ARG A 376 -29.76 -26.19 -5.85
C ARG A 376 -30.38 -25.61 -7.12
N VAL A 377 -29.92 -24.45 -7.58
CA VAL A 377 -30.46 -23.77 -8.76
C VAL A 377 -30.09 -24.51 -10.04
N LEU A 378 -28.83 -24.93 -10.19
CA LEU A 378 -28.38 -25.64 -11.40
C LEU A 378 -29.04 -27.03 -11.52
N VAL A 379 -29.22 -27.72 -10.40
CA VAL A 379 -29.94 -29.01 -10.36
C VAL A 379 -31.42 -28.84 -10.60
N ALA A 380 -32.08 -27.87 -9.93
CA ALA A 380 -33.51 -27.63 -10.13
C ALA A 380 -33.85 -27.15 -11.56
N ALA A 381 -32.92 -26.46 -12.22
CA ALA A 381 -33.06 -26.04 -13.62
C ALA A 381 -32.77 -27.17 -14.63
N GLY A 382 -32.39 -28.37 -14.18
CA GLY A 382 -32.02 -29.48 -15.06
C GLY A 382 -30.73 -29.25 -15.86
N LEU A 383 -29.89 -28.31 -15.43
CA LEU A 383 -28.63 -27.99 -16.11
C LEU A 383 -27.50 -28.95 -15.73
N LEU A 384 -27.55 -29.49 -14.51
CA LEU A 384 -26.65 -30.49 -13.94
C LEU A 384 -27.47 -31.47 -13.08
N ASP A 385 -27.04 -32.72 -12.96
CA ASP A 385 -27.61 -33.68 -12.01
C ASP A 385 -26.94 -33.58 -10.62
N LEU A 386 -25.69 -33.11 -10.58
CA LEU A 386 -24.92 -32.93 -9.36
C LEU A 386 -23.87 -31.82 -9.54
N LEU A 387 -23.67 -31.00 -8.51
CA LEU A 387 -22.52 -30.09 -8.42
C LEU A 387 -21.55 -30.59 -7.34
N ILE A 388 -20.29 -30.77 -7.70
CA ILE A 388 -19.22 -31.25 -6.82
C ILE A 388 -18.40 -30.05 -6.37
N HIS A 389 -18.20 -29.89 -5.07
CA HIS A 389 -17.34 -28.86 -4.51
C HIS A 389 -16.05 -29.49 -3.95
N VAL A 390 -14.91 -29.15 -4.55
CA VAL A 390 -13.59 -29.59 -4.09
C VAL A 390 -13.02 -28.54 -3.14
N ARG A 391 -13.00 -28.88 -1.85
CA ARG A 391 -12.67 -27.94 -0.77
C ARG A 391 -11.30 -28.24 -0.19
N ILE A 392 -10.37 -27.30 -0.35
CA ILE A 392 -8.95 -27.45 0.01
C ILE A 392 -8.70 -26.86 1.41
N GLY A 393 -8.15 -27.67 2.32
CA GLY A 393 -7.80 -27.25 3.69
C GLY A 393 -9.02 -27.04 4.60
N ASP A 394 -8.91 -26.12 5.55
CA ASP A 394 -9.90 -25.91 6.62
C ASP A 394 -11.03 -24.94 6.20
N LEU A 395 -11.61 -25.16 5.02
CA LEU A 395 -12.74 -24.35 4.57
C LEU A 395 -13.97 -24.57 5.46
N PRO A 396 -14.78 -23.53 5.75
CA PRO A 396 -16.02 -23.69 6.51
C PRO A 396 -16.95 -24.72 5.88
N GLU A 397 -17.66 -25.47 6.72
CA GLU A 397 -18.67 -26.43 6.26
C GLU A 397 -19.70 -25.76 5.35
N MET A 398 -20.04 -26.48 4.28
CA MET A 398 -21.03 -26.07 3.30
C MET A 398 -22.31 -26.86 3.52
N ASP A 399 -23.39 -26.14 3.81
CA ASP A 399 -24.74 -26.70 3.95
C ASP A 399 -25.42 -26.65 2.58
N SER A 400 -25.17 -27.70 1.78
CA SER A 400 -25.70 -27.82 0.42
C SER A 400 -26.14 -29.26 0.16
N PRO A 401 -27.40 -29.61 0.46
CA PRO A 401 -27.91 -30.99 0.31
C PRO A 401 -27.98 -31.45 -1.15
N HIS A 402 -27.84 -30.52 -2.10
CA HIS A 402 -27.85 -30.79 -3.55
C HIS A 402 -26.44 -30.79 -4.16
N ALA A 403 -25.38 -30.81 -3.32
CA ALA A 403 -23.99 -30.87 -3.76
C ALA A 403 -23.25 -32.06 -3.13
N LEU A 404 -22.22 -32.54 -3.82
CA LEU A 404 -21.25 -33.48 -3.28
C LEU A 404 -20.01 -32.71 -2.83
N VAL A 405 -19.72 -32.70 -1.54
CA VAL A 405 -18.57 -31.97 -0.98
C VAL A 405 -17.39 -32.92 -0.79
N VAL A 406 -16.28 -32.63 -1.46
CA VAL A 406 -15.05 -33.43 -1.41
C VAL A 406 -13.97 -32.59 -0.72
N ALA A 407 -13.69 -32.91 0.54
CA ALA A 407 -12.64 -32.26 1.31
C ALA A 407 -11.27 -32.88 0.99
N VAL A 408 -10.28 -32.03 0.73
CA VAL A 408 -8.92 -32.44 0.36
C VAL A 408 -7.88 -31.62 1.14
N PRO A 409 -6.75 -32.21 1.56
CA PRO A 409 -5.71 -31.48 2.30
C PRO A 409 -5.12 -30.29 1.52
N GLU A 410 -4.62 -29.26 2.23
CA GLU A 410 -4.07 -28.02 1.63
C GLU A 410 -2.94 -28.27 0.61
N ARG A 411 -2.19 -29.38 0.76
CA ARG A 411 -1.08 -29.77 -0.11
C ARG A 411 -1.39 -30.99 -0.98
N ALA A 412 -2.66 -31.29 -1.20
CA ALA A 412 -3.07 -32.40 -2.04
C ALA A 412 -2.57 -32.22 -3.48
N THR A 413 -1.89 -33.24 -4.00
CA THR A 413 -1.49 -33.32 -5.41
C THR A 413 -2.70 -33.45 -6.34
N ALA A 414 -2.54 -33.16 -7.63
CA ALA A 414 -3.61 -33.35 -8.62
C ALA A 414 -4.16 -34.79 -8.61
N TYR A 415 -3.27 -35.78 -8.45
CA TYR A 415 -3.65 -37.18 -8.25
C TYR A 415 -4.57 -37.36 -7.04
N GLN A 416 -4.15 -36.88 -5.86
CA GLN A 416 -4.95 -37.03 -4.63
C GLN A 416 -6.30 -36.34 -4.72
N GLN A 417 -6.37 -35.17 -5.35
CA GLN A 417 -7.62 -34.45 -5.57
C GLN A 417 -8.55 -35.22 -6.52
N ALA A 418 -8.03 -35.65 -7.68
CA ALA A 418 -8.79 -36.43 -8.66
C ALA A 418 -9.26 -37.77 -8.09
N SER A 419 -8.41 -38.47 -7.34
CA SER A 419 -8.76 -39.71 -6.64
C SER A 419 -9.89 -39.51 -5.64
N ALA A 420 -9.86 -38.44 -4.86
CA ALA A 420 -10.93 -38.14 -3.89
C ALA A 420 -12.26 -37.87 -4.60
N VAL A 421 -12.24 -37.05 -5.67
CA VAL A 421 -13.43 -36.74 -6.46
C VAL A 421 -14.00 -37.98 -7.16
N ALA A 422 -13.13 -38.75 -7.84
CA ALA A 422 -13.53 -39.93 -8.58
C ALA A 422 -14.09 -41.03 -7.67
N SER A 423 -13.47 -41.27 -6.50
CA SER A 423 -14.00 -42.21 -5.50
C SER A 423 -15.34 -41.76 -4.94
N ALA A 424 -15.50 -40.46 -4.64
CA ALA A 424 -16.78 -39.92 -4.17
C ALA A 424 -17.89 -40.06 -5.23
N LEU A 425 -17.55 -39.87 -6.50
CA LEU A 425 -18.46 -40.12 -7.62
C LEU A 425 -18.83 -41.59 -7.74
N ALA A 426 -17.87 -42.51 -7.71
CA ALA A 426 -18.12 -43.95 -7.80
C ALA A 426 -18.97 -44.49 -6.63
N MET A 427 -18.81 -43.92 -5.43
CA MET A 427 -19.68 -44.23 -4.28
C MET A 427 -21.12 -43.78 -4.49
N ARG A 428 -21.34 -42.64 -5.15
CA ARG A 428 -22.67 -42.08 -5.38
C ARG A 428 -23.36 -42.69 -6.60
N PHE A 429 -22.59 -42.95 -7.65
CA PHE A 429 -22.98 -43.52 -8.91
C PHE A 429 -22.07 -44.72 -9.21
N PRO A 430 -22.48 -45.93 -8.83
CA PRO A 430 -21.72 -47.14 -9.16
C PRO A 430 -21.42 -47.21 -10.65
N GLU A 431 -20.21 -47.65 -11.00
CA GLU A 431 -19.72 -47.76 -12.38
C GLU A 431 -19.54 -46.42 -13.14
N ALA A 432 -19.74 -45.27 -12.49
CA ALA A 432 -19.63 -43.98 -13.16
C ALA A 432 -18.21 -43.56 -13.55
N VAL A 433 -17.19 -44.20 -12.98
CA VAL A 433 -15.78 -43.93 -13.27
C VAL A 433 -15.09 -45.23 -13.70
N PRO A 434 -15.20 -45.62 -14.99
CA PRO A 434 -14.53 -46.80 -15.49
C PRO A 434 -13.01 -46.74 -15.28
N GLY A 435 -12.41 -47.84 -14.82
CA GLY A 435 -10.96 -47.91 -14.61
C GLY A 435 -10.45 -47.20 -13.35
N LEU A 436 -11.34 -46.77 -12.44
CA LEU A 436 -10.95 -46.14 -11.18
C LEU A 436 -9.96 -46.99 -10.36
N ASP A 437 -10.20 -48.29 -10.21
CA ASP A 437 -9.31 -49.18 -9.45
C ASP A 437 -7.88 -49.21 -10.03
N ALA A 438 -7.78 -49.26 -11.35
CA ALA A 438 -6.50 -49.23 -12.05
C ALA A 438 -5.81 -47.85 -11.94
N TYR A 439 -6.58 -46.76 -11.88
CA TYR A 439 -6.07 -45.42 -11.63
C TYR A 439 -5.53 -45.28 -10.19
N LEU A 440 -6.32 -45.69 -9.19
CA LEU A 440 -5.95 -45.65 -7.77
C LEU A 440 -4.72 -46.53 -7.47
N THR A 441 -4.61 -47.69 -8.13
CA THR A 441 -3.44 -48.58 -7.99
C THR A 441 -2.17 -47.94 -8.56
N GLY A 442 -2.30 -47.09 -9.60
CA GLY A 442 -1.16 -46.43 -10.25
C GLY A 442 -0.48 -45.34 -9.41
N GLY A 443 -1.15 -44.79 -8.40
CA GLY A 443 -0.54 -43.90 -7.40
C GLY A 443 -0.03 -42.53 -7.90
N THR A 444 -0.25 -42.18 -9.17
CA THR A 444 0.35 -41.01 -9.81
C THR A 444 -0.60 -40.37 -10.84
N ALA A 445 -0.43 -39.06 -11.07
CA ALA A 445 -1.20 -38.29 -12.04
C ALA A 445 -0.75 -38.62 -13.49
N ARG A 446 -1.69 -38.80 -14.42
CA ARG A 446 -1.44 -39.30 -15.79
C ARG A 446 -1.63 -38.25 -16.89
N HIS A 447 -2.36 -37.17 -16.62
CA HIS A 447 -2.78 -36.16 -17.60
C HIS A 447 -2.18 -34.76 -17.35
N GLN A 448 -1.14 -34.66 -16.52
CA GLN A 448 -0.44 -33.39 -16.27
C GLN A 448 0.20 -32.79 -17.52
N ALA A 449 0.62 -33.61 -18.49
CA ALA A 449 1.16 -33.11 -19.76
C ALA A 449 0.10 -32.31 -20.56
N ALA A 450 -1.16 -32.74 -20.55
CA ALA A 450 -2.26 -32.00 -21.17
C ALA A 450 -2.54 -30.70 -20.42
N ALA A 451 -2.52 -30.74 -19.08
CA ALA A 451 -2.64 -29.54 -18.26
C ALA A 451 -1.51 -28.54 -18.54
N ASP A 452 -0.26 -29.01 -18.66
CA ASP A 452 0.90 -28.18 -18.96
C ASP A 452 0.81 -27.56 -20.36
N ALA A 453 0.34 -28.33 -21.36
CA ALA A 453 0.10 -27.84 -22.71
C ALA A 453 -0.97 -26.74 -22.74
N TYR A 454 -2.11 -26.96 -22.08
CA TYR A 454 -3.14 -25.93 -21.91
C TYR A 454 -2.58 -24.71 -21.17
N ILE A 455 -1.82 -24.92 -20.09
CA ILE A 455 -1.26 -23.83 -19.31
C ILE A 455 -0.28 -22.99 -20.14
N ALA A 456 0.56 -23.64 -20.94
CA ALA A 456 1.50 -22.98 -21.84
C ALA A 456 0.78 -22.21 -22.96
N ALA A 457 -0.28 -22.78 -23.55
CA ALA A 457 -1.07 -22.11 -24.58
C ALA A 457 -1.80 -20.87 -24.03
N VAL A 458 -2.45 -21.02 -22.87
CA VAL A 458 -3.32 -20.00 -22.27
C VAL A 458 -2.53 -18.91 -21.54
N TRP A 459 -1.47 -19.28 -20.78
CA TRP A 459 -0.67 -18.37 -19.95
C TRP A 459 0.78 -18.17 -20.40
N GLY A 460 1.34 -19.08 -21.21
CA GLY A 460 2.67 -18.95 -21.81
C GLY A 460 3.74 -19.89 -21.29
N GLU A 461 4.85 -19.97 -22.02
CA GLU A 461 6.02 -20.75 -21.56
C GLU A 461 6.39 -20.27 -20.15
N VAL A 462 6.36 -21.21 -19.22
CA VAL A 462 6.71 -20.95 -17.83
C VAL A 462 8.23 -20.75 -17.79
N ARG A 463 8.72 -19.52 -18.00
CA ARG A 463 10.01 -19.16 -17.42
C ARG A 463 9.92 -19.48 -15.92
N PRO A 464 10.94 -20.17 -15.36
CA PRO A 464 10.82 -20.82 -14.07
C PRO A 464 10.26 -19.84 -13.03
N PRO A 465 9.30 -20.27 -12.20
CA PRO A 465 8.63 -19.38 -11.26
C PRO A 465 9.69 -18.68 -10.42
N ARG A 466 9.75 -17.35 -10.50
CA ARG A 466 10.50 -16.55 -9.53
C ARG A 466 9.93 -16.93 -8.17
N ARG A 467 10.72 -17.65 -7.36
CA ARG A 467 10.33 -18.08 -6.00
C ARG A 467 9.79 -16.84 -5.27
N LYS A 468 8.50 -16.85 -4.92
CA LYS A 468 7.96 -15.87 -3.97
C LYS A 468 8.87 -15.94 -2.74
N PRO A 469 9.47 -14.82 -2.30
CA PRO A 469 10.28 -14.86 -1.09
C PRO A 469 9.39 -15.37 0.04
N LYS A 470 9.86 -16.42 0.74
CA LYS A 470 9.31 -16.76 2.05
C LYS A 470 9.39 -15.50 2.89
N LYS A 471 8.27 -15.05 3.46
CA LYS A 471 8.28 -13.97 4.47
C LYS A 471 9.32 -14.34 5.52
N ALA A 472 10.35 -13.52 5.67
CA ALA A 472 11.36 -13.72 6.69
C ALA A 472 10.76 -13.31 8.04
N GLY A 473 10.63 -14.29 8.93
CA GLY A 473 10.32 -14.12 10.35
C GLY A 473 8.88 -13.70 10.69
N PRO A 474 8.41 -14.01 11.91
CA PRO A 474 7.19 -13.42 12.44
C PRO A 474 7.40 -11.89 12.55
N PRO A 475 6.41 -11.08 12.12
CA PRO A 475 6.51 -9.63 12.22
C PRO A 475 6.74 -9.22 13.68
N THR A 476 7.67 -8.29 13.90
CA THR A 476 7.92 -7.73 15.22
C THR A 476 6.59 -7.15 15.74
N PRO A 477 6.10 -7.59 16.91
CA PRO A 477 4.79 -7.19 17.40
C PRO A 477 4.73 -5.66 17.55
N ARG A 478 3.77 -5.01 16.87
CA ARG A 478 3.55 -3.56 16.99
C ARG A 478 3.36 -3.18 18.44
N ARG A 479 4.00 -2.08 18.88
CA ARG A 479 3.86 -1.54 20.24
C ARG A 479 2.40 -1.18 20.51
N LEU A 480 1.87 -1.62 21.64
CA LEU A 480 0.55 -1.21 22.12
C LEU A 480 0.66 0.25 22.58
N SER A 481 -0.07 1.15 21.94
CA SER A 481 -0.09 2.57 22.30
C SER A 481 -1.51 3.10 22.13
N PRO A 482 -2.12 3.67 23.19
CA PRO A 482 -3.48 4.19 23.12
C PRO A 482 -3.58 5.34 22.11
N THR A 483 -4.61 5.32 21.29
CA THR A 483 -4.97 6.45 20.43
C THR A 483 -6.38 6.93 20.73
N ALA A 484 -6.60 8.23 20.60
CA ALA A 484 -7.91 8.83 20.77
C ALA A 484 -8.87 8.34 19.64
N PRO A 485 -10.17 8.16 19.94
CA PRO A 485 -11.19 8.00 18.93
C PRO A 485 -11.23 9.19 17.95
N HIS A 486 -11.75 8.96 16.75
CA HIS A 486 -12.07 10.04 15.81
C HIS A 486 -13.06 11.03 16.46
N ALA A 487 -12.98 12.33 16.14
CA ALA A 487 -13.79 13.38 16.76
C ALA A 487 -15.31 13.10 16.69
N ASP A 488 -15.79 12.54 15.57
CA ASP A 488 -17.20 12.19 15.36
C ASP A 488 -17.61 10.79 15.91
N SER A 489 -16.78 10.16 16.75
CA SER A 489 -17.06 8.84 17.31
C SER A 489 -17.92 8.95 18.56
N LEU A 490 -18.96 8.12 18.66
CA LEU A 490 -19.72 7.89 19.90
C LEU A 490 -19.01 6.90 20.84
N LEU A 491 -17.88 6.34 20.42
CA LEU A 491 -17.14 5.33 21.19
C LEU A 491 -16.11 6.00 22.10
N SER A 492 -16.29 5.84 23.40
CA SER A 492 -15.34 6.25 24.44
C SER A 492 -14.57 5.01 24.93
N PRO A 493 -13.22 5.04 24.97
CA PRO A 493 -12.46 3.88 25.40
C PRO A 493 -12.63 3.61 26.90
N VAL A 494 -12.77 2.34 27.27
CA VAL A 494 -12.89 1.90 28.68
C VAL A 494 -11.83 0.88 29.11
N SER A 495 -10.94 0.46 28.20
CA SER A 495 -9.78 -0.40 28.51
C SER A 495 -8.49 0.12 27.88
N GLU A 496 -7.35 -0.42 28.28
CA GLU A 496 -6.08 -0.27 27.56
C GLU A 496 -6.07 -1.13 26.28
N PRO A 497 -5.37 -0.74 25.20
CA PRO A 497 -5.31 -1.54 23.98
C PRO A 497 -4.59 -2.86 24.21
N TYR A 498 -5.17 -3.94 23.69
CA TYR A 498 -4.65 -5.31 23.77
C TYR A 498 -4.65 -5.99 22.40
N ARG A 499 -3.98 -7.14 22.31
CA ARG A 499 -3.96 -7.95 21.08
C ARG A 499 -5.24 -8.74 20.97
N ASN A 500 -5.86 -8.73 19.80
CA ASN A 500 -7.04 -9.55 19.56
C ASN A 500 -6.67 -11.05 19.73
N PRO A 501 -7.33 -11.80 20.63
CA PRO A 501 -7.05 -13.22 20.86
C PRO A 501 -7.23 -14.07 19.59
N GLU A 502 -8.16 -13.71 18.72
CA GLU A 502 -8.45 -14.41 17.46
C GLU A 502 -7.56 -13.92 16.30
N SER A 503 -6.89 -12.77 16.45
CA SER A 503 -6.04 -12.17 15.41
C SER A 503 -4.93 -11.31 16.03
N PRO A 504 -3.81 -11.92 16.50
CA PRO A 504 -2.79 -11.24 17.30
C PRO A 504 -2.07 -10.04 16.63
N ASP A 505 -2.22 -9.91 15.31
CA ASP A 505 -1.75 -8.79 14.49
C ASP A 505 -2.60 -7.52 14.64
N GLN A 506 -3.84 -7.65 15.12
CA GLN A 506 -4.74 -6.54 15.39
C GLN A 506 -4.61 -6.03 16.82
N ILE A 507 -4.62 -4.71 16.96
CA ILE A 507 -4.72 -4.02 18.25
C ILE A 507 -6.18 -3.62 18.44
N VAL A 508 -6.84 -4.24 19.42
CA VAL A 508 -8.22 -3.97 19.79
C VAL A 508 -8.28 -3.24 21.12
N ARG A 509 -9.42 -2.61 21.37
CA ARG A 509 -9.70 -1.88 22.59
C ARG A 509 -11.20 -1.96 22.87
N ASP A 510 -11.57 -1.91 24.12
CA ASP A 510 -12.97 -1.91 24.53
C ASP A 510 -13.49 -0.49 24.63
N TYR A 511 -14.71 -0.30 24.13
CA TYR A 511 -15.37 0.99 24.07
C TYR A 511 -16.77 0.92 24.66
N GLN A 512 -17.18 2.00 25.31
CA GLN A 512 -18.56 2.27 25.63
C GLN A 512 -19.14 3.24 24.60
N CYS A 513 -20.33 2.95 24.09
CA CYS A 513 -20.99 3.79 23.10
C CYS A 513 -21.94 4.77 23.79
N GLY A 514 -21.84 6.07 23.46
CA GLY A 514 -22.70 7.14 23.98
C GLY A 514 -24.17 7.09 23.55
N CYS A 515 -24.65 5.96 23.01
CA CYS A 515 -26.05 5.78 22.61
C CYS A 515 -26.95 5.19 23.69
N GLY A 516 -26.41 5.00 24.91
CA GLY A 516 -27.13 4.41 26.03
C GLY A 516 -27.19 2.88 26.05
N ASN A 517 -26.48 2.18 25.13
CA ASN A 517 -26.29 0.73 25.27
C ASN A 517 -25.21 0.49 26.34
N PRO A 518 -25.51 -0.22 27.45
CA PRO A 518 -24.53 -0.50 28.49
C PRO A 518 -23.46 -1.51 28.08
N GLU A 519 -23.65 -2.23 26.97
CA GLU A 519 -22.71 -3.26 26.50
C GLU A 519 -21.36 -2.67 26.08
N ILE A 520 -20.30 -3.39 26.46
CA ILE A 520 -18.94 -3.12 26.04
C ILE A 520 -18.78 -3.56 24.58
N PHE A 521 -18.30 -2.64 23.75
CA PHE A 521 -18.06 -2.87 22.33
C PHE A 521 -16.57 -2.92 22.04
N THR A 522 -16.06 -4.11 21.74
CA THR A 522 -14.65 -4.30 21.36
C THR A 522 -14.46 -3.98 19.87
N ALA A 523 -13.48 -3.13 19.56
CA ALA A 523 -13.18 -2.77 18.18
C ALA A 523 -11.68 -2.59 17.94
N VAL A 524 -11.27 -2.73 16.68
CA VAL A 524 -9.89 -2.46 16.26
C VAL A 524 -9.58 -0.97 16.43
N GLN A 525 -8.58 -0.65 17.26
CA GLN A 525 -8.27 0.72 17.68
C GLN A 525 -8.06 1.66 16.48
N SER A 526 -7.36 1.20 15.45
CA SER A 526 -7.09 2.02 14.25
C SER A 526 -8.35 2.35 13.44
N GLN A 527 -9.39 1.51 13.49
CA GLN A 527 -10.65 1.80 12.81
C GLN A 527 -11.48 2.86 13.55
N VAL A 528 -11.39 2.89 14.88
CA VAL A 528 -12.04 3.91 15.71
C VAL A 528 -11.31 5.26 15.58
N THR A 529 -9.97 5.26 15.58
CA THR A 529 -9.16 6.48 15.37
C THR A 529 -9.34 7.06 13.96
N SER A 530 -9.48 6.23 12.93
CA SER A 530 -9.71 6.70 11.54
C SER A 530 -11.17 7.08 11.24
N GLY A 531 -12.10 6.82 12.16
CA GLY A 531 -13.52 7.13 11.98
C GLY A 531 -14.28 6.14 11.09
N ASN A 532 -13.69 4.99 10.79
CA ASN A 532 -14.38 3.90 10.09
C ASN A 532 -15.40 3.20 11.01
N THR A 533 -15.07 3.09 12.30
CA THR A 533 -15.95 2.54 13.34
C THR A 533 -16.27 3.65 14.33
N ARG A 534 -17.50 4.19 14.27
CA ARG A 534 -17.91 5.39 15.04
C ARG A 534 -18.95 5.12 16.12
N SER A 535 -19.50 3.92 16.18
CA SER A 535 -20.49 3.52 17.19
C SER A 535 -20.57 2.00 17.27
N CYS A 536 -21.29 1.47 18.27
CA CYS A 536 -21.59 0.03 18.38
C CYS A 536 -22.58 -0.49 17.32
N GLY A 537 -22.77 0.24 16.21
CA GLY A 537 -23.80 0.00 15.19
C GLY A 537 -25.06 0.87 15.32
N CYS A 538 -25.26 1.56 16.45
CA CYS A 538 -26.44 2.40 16.65
C CYS A 538 -26.65 3.51 15.60
N LEU A 539 -25.59 4.13 15.09
CA LEU A 539 -25.67 5.12 14.01
C LEU A 539 -26.20 4.52 12.70
N ALA A 540 -25.80 3.28 12.39
CA ALA A 540 -26.31 2.57 11.22
C ALA A 540 -27.79 2.18 11.41
N THR A 541 -28.18 1.76 12.61
CA THR A 541 -29.59 1.46 12.94
C THR A 541 -30.47 2.70 12.88
N GLN A 542 -30.01 3.84 13.42
CA GLN A 542 -30.71 5.13 13.30
C GLN A 542 -30.85 5.55 11.83
N ALA A 543 -29.80 5.40 11.02
CA ALA A 543 -29.85 5.70 9.59
C ALA A 543 -30.81 4.79 8.82
N ARG A 544 -30.96 3.51 9.22
CA ARG A 544 -31.92 2.56 8.62
C ARG A 544 -33.36 2.80 9.07
N ARG A 545 -33.58 3.27 10.29
CA ARG A 545 -34.92 3.58 10.84
C ARG A 545 -35.50 4.89 10.29
N ARG A 546 -34.67 5.80 9.79
CA ARG A 546 -35.15 6.96 9.02
C ARG A 546 -35.68 6.47 7.68
N GLN A 547 -37.00 6.29 7.58
CA GLN A 547 -37.67 6.13 6.29
C GLN A 547 -37.34 7.36 5.44
N ARG A 548 -36.58 7.15 4.36
CA ARG A 548 -36.37 8.18 3.35
C ARG A 548 -37.70 8.46 2.67
N SER A 549 -38.02 9.73 2.46
CA SER A 549 -39.19 10.15 1.66
C SER A 549 -39.19 9.38 0.33
N ALA A 550 -40.24 8.60 0.10
CA ALA A 550 -40.37 7.77 -1.08
C ALA A 550 -40.61 8.67 -2.30
N VAL A 551 -39.73 8.56 -3.31
CA VAL A 551 -39.97 9.08 -4.66
C VAL A 551 -40.64 7.95 -5.43
N SER A 552 -41.81 8.21 -6.00
CA SER A 552 -42.58 7.14 -6.67
C SER A 552 -41.90 6.69 -7.97
N GLY A 553 -42.19 5.46 -8.43
CA GLY A 553 -41.74 4.97 -9.74
C GLY A 553 -42.16 5.89 -10.91
N PRO A 554 -43.43 6.34 -10.98
CA PRO A 554 -43.87 7.32 -11.98
C PRO A 554 -43.10 8.64 -11.92
N GLU A 555 -42.86 9.18 -10.73
CA GLU A 555 -42.08 10.40 -10.56
C GLU A 555 -40.63 10.21 -11.04
N THR A 556 -40.03 9.05 -10.75
CA THR A 556 -38.68 8.71 -11.22
C THR A 556 -38.59 8.71 -12.75
N HIS A 557 -39.60 8.19 -13.46
CA HIS A 557 -39.65 8.24 -14.92
C HIS A 557 -39.83 9.67 -15.45
N ALA A 558 -40.70 10.47 -14.82
CA ALA A 558 -40.92 11.86 -15.21
C ALA A 558 -39.65 12.72 -15.03
N VAL A 559 -38.93 12.56 -13.91
CA VAL A 559 -37.66 13.25 -13.66
C VAL A 559 -36.62 12.86 -14.70
N ARG A 560 -36.55 11.58 -15.10
CA ARG A 560 -35.61 11.12 -16.15
C ARG A 560 -35.92 11.73 -17.50
N ALA A 561 -37.18 11.74 -17.90
CA ALA A 561 -37.61 12.37 -19.16
C ALA A 561 -37.29 13.87 -19.18
N TRP A 562 -37.59 14.57 -18.09
CA TRP A 562 -37.26 15.98 -17.89
C TRP A 562 -35.75 16.27 -17.98
N ALA A 563 -34.94 15.45 -17.30
CA ALA A 563 -33.49 15.57 -17.30
C ALA A 563 -32.89 15.27 -18.68
N GLN A 564 -33.41 14.27 -19.39
CA GLN A 564 -32.96 13.91 -20.74
C GLN A 564 -33.19 15.06 -21.73
N GLN A 565 -34.34 15.74 -21.67
CA GLN A 565 -34.64 16.91 -22.50
C GLN A 565 -33.68 18.09 -22.27
N ARG A 566 -33.06 18.17 -21.09
CA ARG A 566 -32.17 19.26 -20.67
C ARG A 566 -30.68 18.87 -20.65
N GLY A 567 -30.34 17.66 -21.12
CA GLY A 567 -28.96 17.16 -21.14
C GLY A 567 -28.37 16.86 -19.74
N ILE A 568 -29.22 16.66 -18.72
CA ILE A 568 -28.80 16.44 -17.34
C ILE A 568 -28.56 14.92 -17.09
N PRO A 569 -27.38 14.50 -16.58
CA PRO A 569 -27.06 13.09 -16.38
C PRO A 569 -27.79 12.47 -15.17
N THR A 570 -28.54 11.38 -15.38
CA THR A 570 -29.35 10.70 -14.33
C THR A 570 -29.03 9.20 -14.12
N GLY A 571 -27.93 8.70 -14.69
CA GLY A 571 -27.54 7.27 -14.67
C GLY A 571 -28.46 6.38 -15.54
N ARG A 572 -28.09 5.13 -15.83
CA ARG A 572 -28.86 4.24 -16.74
C ARG A 572 -30.02 3.49 -16.05
N SER A 573 -29.96 3.24 -14.75
CA SER A 573 -30.99 2.54 -13.98
C SER A 573 -30.98 2.95 -12.51
N GLY A 574 -32.09 2.72 -11.81
CA GLY A 574 -32.22 3.00 -10.37
C GLY A 574 -32.75 4.41 -10.04
N ARG A 575 -32.58 4.83 -8.79
CA ARG A 575 -33.03 6.13 -8.27
C ARG A 575 -32.24 7.27 -8.92
N VAL A 576 -32.95 8.32 -9.34
CA VAL A 576 -32.36 9.56 -9.87
C VAL A 576 -31.75 10.36 -8.71
N PRO A 577 -30.62 11.10 -8.89
CA PRO A 577 -30.04 11.90 -7.82
C PRO A 577 -31.04 12.88 -7.20
N ASP A 578 -31.07 12.97 -5.87
CA ASP A 578 -32.07 13.76 -5.13
C ASP A 578 -32.02 15.26 -5.48
N ARG A 579 -30.85 15.81 -5.82
CA ARG A 579 -30.69 17.16 -6.37
C ARG A 579 -31.48 17.36 -7.68
N VAL A 580 -31.44 16.37 -8.57
CA VAL A 580 -32.15 16.41 -9.86
C VAL A 580 -33.65 16.28 -9.64
N THR A 581 -34.08 15.37 -8.75
CA THR A 581 -35.49 15.23 -8.37
C THR A 581 -36.05 16.50 -7.73
N ALA A 582 -35.29 17.13 -6.82
CA ALA A 582 -35.65 18.40 -6.21
C ALA A 582 -35.77 19.53 -7.25
N SER A 583 -34.86 19.57 -8.22
CA SER A 583 -34.86 20.56 -9.31
C SER A 583 -36.07 20.38 -10.22
N TYR A 584 -36.41 19.13 -10.57
CA TYR A 584 -37.62 18.80 -11.31
C TYR A 584 -38.90 19.27 -10.61
N ARG A 585 -39.02 19.04 -9.29
CA ARG A 585 -40.18 19.49 -8.50
C ARG A 585 -40.34 21.01 -8.52
N LEU A 586 -39.24 21.75 -8.44
CA LEU A 586 -39.25 23.22 -8.53
C LEU A 586 -39.63 23.70 -9.94
N ASP A 587 -39.11 23.07 -10.99
CA ASP A 587 -39.49 23.37 -12.39
C ASP A 587 -41.00 23.10 -12.63
N GLN A 588 -41.54 21.99 -12.13
CA GLN A 588 -42.99 21.70 -12.17
C GLN A 588 -43.82 22.72 -11.40
N ALA A 589 -43.32 23.21 -10.27
CA ALA A 589 -43.92 24.29 -9.49
C ALA A 589 -43.71 25.69 -10.11
N ARG A 590 -43.09 25.78 -11.30
CA ARG A 590 -42.71 27.02 -12.00
C ARG A 590 -41.80 27.94 -11.18
N ARG A 591 -41.04 27.38 -10.23
CA ARG A 591 -40.06 28.07 -9.39
C ARG A 591 -38.66 28.05 -10.02
N ASN A 592 -38.59 28.46 -11.28
CA ASN A 592 -37.33 28.53 -12.01
C ASN A 592 -36.37 29.59 -11.44
N ASP A 593 -36.90 30.54 -10.65
CA ASP A 593 -36.13 31.51 -9.86
C ASP A 593 -35.19 30.87 -8.84
N LEU A 594 -35.44 29.62 -8.45
CA LEU A 594 -34.64 28.88 -7.48
C LEU A 594 -33.61 27.94 -8.12
N LEU A 595 -33.59 27.82 -9.45
CA LEU A 595 -32.65 26.96 -10.18
C LEU A 595 -31.43 27.77 -10.63
N GLY A 596 -30.27 27.11 -10.65
CA GLY A 596 -29.03 27.68 -11.15
C GLY A 596 -28.95 27.73 -12.67
N PRO A 597 -27.86 28.29 -13.23
CA PRO A 597 -27.63 28.36 -14.68
C PRO A 597 -27.56 26.99 -15.37
N ASP A 598 -27.22 25.94 -14.62
CA ASP A 598 -27.21 24.55 -15.07
C ASP A 598 -28.60 23.89 -15.05
N GLY A 599 -29.65 24.66 -14.72
CA GLY A 599 -31.02 24.17 -14.58
C GLY A 599 -31.23 23.30 -13.34
N LEU A 600 -30.27 23.30 -12.40
CA LEU A 600 -30.32 22.51 -11.17
C LEU A 600 -30.26 23.40 -9.94
N LEU A 601 -30.89 22.94 -8.86
CA LEU A 601 -30.88 23.61 -7.57
C LEU A 601 -29.45 23.68 -7.00
N ASP A 602 -29.04 24.86 -6.53
CA ASP A 602 -27.70 25.09 -5.99
C ASP A 602 -27.53 24.50 -4.57
N GLU A 603 -26.35 23.91 -4.31
CA GLU A 603 -26.06 23.28 -3.00
C GLU A 603 -25.87 24.31 -1.89
N GLY A 604 -25.28 25.47 -2.20
CA GLY A 604 -25.11 26.57 -1.24
C GLY A 604 -26.46 27.04 -0.69
N ARG A 605 -27.42 27.25 -1.59
CA ARG A 605 -28.79 27.67 -1.24
C ARG A 605 -29.51 26.69 -0.31
N VAL A 606 -29.43 25.38 -0.58
CA VAL A 606 -30.06 24.37 0.29
C VAL A 606 -29.35 24.25 1.63
N ARG A 607 -28.02 24.44 1.65
CA ARG A 607 -27.23 24.45 2.88
C ARG A 607 -27.61 25.62 3.79
N GLU A 608 -27.74 26.82 3.24
CA GLU A 608 -28.15 28.02 3.98
C GLU A 608 -29.56 27.89 4.55
N TRP A 609 -30.50 27.42 3.73
CA TRP A 609 -31.87 27.14 4.18
C TRP A 609 -31.91 26.11 5.31
N ALA A 610 -31.16 25.00 5.17
CA ALA A 610 -31.13 23.97 6.19
C ALA A 610 -30.65 24.53 7.55
N VAL A 611 -29.63 25.38 7.53
CA VAL A 611 -29.16 26.07 8.74
C VAL A 611 -30.22 27.02 9.29
N SER A 612 -30.87 27.82 8.44
CA SER A 612 -31.87 28.81 8.89
C SER A 612 -33.12 28.18 9.50
N VAL A 613 -33.52 26.99 9.06
CA VAL A 613 -34.67 26.24 9.61
C VAL A 613 -34.28 25.21 10.68
N GLY A 614 -33.05 25.26 11.18
CA GLY A 614 -32.58 24.37 12.25
C GLY A 614 -32.45 22.89 11.84
N ARG A 615 -32.34 22.59 10.54
CA ARG A 615 -32.10 21.24 10.02
C ARG A 615 -30.61 20.90 10.06
N GLN A 616 -30.28 19.71 10.55
CA GLN A 616 -28.89 19.27 10.69
C GLN A 616 -28.30 18.84 9.35
N LEU A 617 -27.12 19.39 9.00
CA LEU A 617 -26.35 18.97 7.83
C LEU A 617 -25.72 17.58 8.02
N GLY A 618 -25.38 16.91 6.92
CA GLY A 618 -24.63 15.66 6.93
C GLY A 618 -23.15 15.84 7.27
N ALA A 619 -22.42 14.73 7.36
CA ALA A 619 -20.99 14.73 7.66
C ALA A 619 -20.19 15.67 6.73
N ARG A 620 -19.25 16.43 7.31
CA ARG A 620 -18.47 17.50 6.62
C ARG A 620 -19.33 18.61 5.99
N GLY A 621 -20.50 18.91 6.56
CA GLY A 621 -21.38 19.99 6.10
C GLY A 621 -22.08 19.70 4.76
N ARG A 622 -22.19 18.43 4.36
CA ARG A 622 -22.84 18.02 3.11
C ARG A 622 -24.36 18.12 3.19
N VAL A 623 -24.98 18.60 2.12
CA VAL A 623 -26.44 18.56 1.94
C VAL A 623 -26.87 17.11 1.68
N THR A 624 -27.74 16.58 2.54
CA THR A 624 -28.25 15.20 2.42
C THR A 624 -29.37 15.11 1.39
N GLY A 625 -29.65 13.90 0.90
CA GLY A 625 -30.77 13.65 -0.02
C GLY A 625 -32.13 14.13 0.50
N GLU A 626 -32.35 14.04 1.81
CA GLU A 626 -33.56 14.53 2.49
C GLU A 626 -33.66 16.05 2.41
N LEU A 627 -32.56 16.78 2.65
CA LEU A 627 -32.55 18.24 2.57
C LEU A 627 -32.84 18.75 1.15
N TRP A 628 -32.34 18.06 0.13
CA TRP A 628 -32.69 18.36 -1.27
C TRP A 628 -34.20 18.26 -1.52
N LEU A 629 -34.80 17.14 -1.09
CA LEU A 629 -36.21 16.87 -1.33
C LEU A 629 -37.12 17.77 -0.47
N ASP A 630 -36.76 18.02 0.79
CA ASP A 630 -37.53 18.91 1.66
C ASP A 630 -37.56 20.34 1.11
N TYR A 631 -36.41 20.85 0.66
CA TYR A 631 -36.31 22.19 0.07
C TYR A 631 -37.28 22.36 -1.11
N SER A 632 -37.40 21.34 -1.96
CA SER A 632 -38.30 21.37 -3.11
C SER A 632 -39.80 21.43 -2.75
N THR A 633 -40.16 21.12 -1.50
CA THR A 633 -41.55 21.15 -1.02
C THR A 633 -41.87 22.40 -0.19
N LYS A 634 -40.86 23.03 0.42
CA LYS A 634 -40.99 24.23 1.27
C LYS A 634 -39.75 25.14 1.12
N PRO A 635 -39.59 25.82 -0.03
CA PRO A 635 -38.37 26.57 -0.33
C PRO A 635 -38.25 27.92 0.42
N GLU A 636 -39.28 28.36 1.15
CA GLU A 636 -39.28 29.68 1.81
C GLU A 636 -38.71 29.62 3.24
N PRO A 637 -37.98 30.67 3.68
CA PRO A 637 -37.73 30.91 5.09
C PRO A 637 -39.03 31.37 5.76
N LEU A 638 -39.45 30.69 6.83
CA LEU A 638 -40.45 31.25 7.75
C LEU A 638 -39.79 32.46 8.47
N VAL A 639 -39.90 33.64 7.88
CA VAL A 639 -39.50 34.89 8.54
C VAL A 639 -40.60 35.26 9.53
N GLY A 640 -40.27 35.23 10.82
CA GLY A 640 -41.19 35.67 11.88
C GLY A 640 -40.83 35.26 13.31
N ARG A 641 -39.65 35.67 13.80
CA ARG A 641 -39.51 36.42 15.07
C ARG A 641 -38.28 37.31 14.98
#